data_AF-A0A517VMV5-F1
#
_entry.id   AF-A0A517VMV5-F1
#
_cell.length_a   1.000
_cell.length_b   1.000
_cell.length_c   1.000
_cell.angle_alpha   90.00
_cell.angle_beta   90.00
_cell.angle_gamma   90.00
#
_symmetry.space_group_name_H-M   'P 1'
#
loop_
_entity.id
_entity.type
_entity.pdbx_description
1 polymer ?
#
loop_
_entity_poly.entity_id
_entity_poly.type
_entity_poly.pdbx_seq_one_letter_code
_entity_poly.pdbx_strand_id
1 'polypeptide(L)'
;MSNFDQGIGSVIYPGIQQIVSANYSRSHGITPDVCQIEMAPQTLDASDPDYTPIEPDGYLLFQFDEYTNDARTGHTQILLQGCRPDKANVRRSATSINWTIPVYDRRWKWKYGSFSGHWNVKKNGVIEPRKKKTPRELADMCLEAMGEKNYDTRDLLDLEKKQALPYRNQIFPEVHWDRIPPAQALNELVTLLGYRVCLGWDDRVRIRKYGEGALLPTEDLMSSGFEANLPETPDSVTVLGGISMHEALWELEPVGLDLDGDWRPLYHLSYTPKNEEGVLDWSISPPPTLSMIRSKFDEIKYDKKPSDAEYKKRKDQYALAVETVYKCYRLKYPAGTAEKEVLRKKYDDLGAQLGELVNDGGRPGDKKYDKLQEKYSEARRELFAGSKPVLPGPQQVNPRTGRKGNYILEDFEQILPIFETRAELAIDSYSQKLIRRPPEISGKYFDPQSLTNTLTADEKLHTIEVSQFSVMPELGIIKFNQPLVQHHTFEDETYTDAADLHIKIATPLKNLVGEPARFTHTEELKAKYRTKPAPLPSGLKDNPRKLPGGTDTKVVIKNEIVQAYQAVYELKTAFFVNDYFQLIEVLDNNETEELEKQALAAIDVENIKIKSEDSGSGVYAGLKKIELDGAIQQVAIQRTDSGGMTTIVSRNSEVNVVVPDFDQRQRNLALKDMITKHNGTVDKTEQVNTKGT
;
A
#
# COMPACT_ATOMS: atom_id res chain seq x y z
N MET A 1 -61.12 -13.77 -5.82
CA MET A 1 -60.33 -13.25 -6.94
C MET A 1 -60.72 -11.79 -7.08
N SER A 2 -59.94 -10.93 -6.46
CA SER A 2 -60.19 -9.49 -6.29
C SER A 2 -60.12 -8.77 -7.63
N ASN A 3 -60.95 -7.73 -7.78
CA ASN A 3 -60.77 -6.69 -8.81
C ASN A 3 -59.32 -6.21 -8.76
N PHE A 4 -58.48 -6.62 -9.71
CA PHE A 4 -57.21 -5.94 -9.93
C PHE A 4 -57.57 -4.59 -10.54
N ASP A 5 -57.34 -3.51 -9.79
CA ASP A 5 -57.46 -2.15 -10.31
C ASP A 5 -56.61 -2.05 -11.59
N GLN A 6 -57.26 -1.70 -12.70
CA GLN A 6 -56.60 -1.59 -14.00
C GLN A 6 -55.85 -0.26 -14.04
N GLY A 7 -54.58 -0.27 -13.62
CA GLY A 7 -53.73 0.91 -13.73
C GLY A 7 -53.08 1.02 -15.11
N ILE A 8 -53.03 2.23 -15.68
CA ILE A 8 -52.33 2.50 -16.94
C ILE A 8 -51.06 3.31 -16.64
N GLY A 9 -49.91 2.73 -17.00
CA GLY A 9 -48.61 3.36 -16.89
C GLY A 9 -48.12 3.94 -18.21
N SER A 10 -47.63 5.19 -18.15
CA SER A 10 -46.97 5.87 -19.27
C SER A 10 -45.54 6.30 -18.89
N VAL A 11 -44.65 6.27 -19.89
CA VAL A 11 -43.28 6.77 -19.77
C VAL A 11 -43.04 7.76 -20.89
N ILE A 12 -42.45 8.90 -20.56
CA ILE A 12 -42.25 10.01 -21.50
C ILE A 12 -40.78 10.42 -21.46
N TYR A 13 -40.18 10.58 -22.64
CA TYR A 13 -38.88 11.21 -22.86
C TYR A 13 -38.99 12.21 -24.02
N PRO A 14 -38.50 13.46 -23.89
CA PRO A 14 -38.54 14.45 -24.96
C PRO A 14 -37.88 13.96 -26.26
N GLY A 15 -38.65 13.93 -27.34
CA GLY A 15 -38.19 13.52 -28.66
C GLY A 15 -38.33 12.02 -28.97
N ILE A 16 -38.78 11.19 -28.03
CA ILE A 16 -39.18 9.80 -28.29
C ILE A 16 -40.70 9.76 -28.43
N GLN A 17 -41.19 9.48 -29.64
CA GLN A 17 -42.62 9.57 -29.95
C GLN A 17 -43.46 8.45 -29.32
N GLN A 18 -42.97 7.21 -29.38
CA GLN A 18 -43.71 6.04 -28.90
C GLN A 18 -42.82 5.08 -28.12
N ILE A 19 -42.93 5.11 -26.80
CA ILE A 19 -42.31 4.15 -25.90
C ILE A 19 -43.22 2.92 -25.78
N VAL A 20 -42.67 1.74 -26.06
CA VAL A 20 -43.35 0.44 -25.96
C VAL A 20 -43.17 -0.14 -24.56
N SER A 21 -41.95 -0.18 -24.06
CA SER A 21 -41.63 -0.67 -22.72
C SER A 21 -40.47 0.14 -22.13
N ALA A 22 -40.36 0.14 -20.79
CA ALA A 22 -39.24 0.80 -20.13
C ALA A 22 -38.87 0.06 -18.85
N ASN A 23 -37.57 -0.16 -18.65
CA ASN A 23 -37.02 -0.76 -17.44
C ASN A 23 -35.98 0.18 -16.86
N TYR A 24 -36.27 0.76 -15.70
CA TYR A 24 -35.35 1.65 -15.00
C TYR A 24 -35.00 1.05 -13.65
N SER A 25 -33.71 0.96 -13.33
CA SER A 25 -33.26 0.53 -12.00
C SER A 25 -32.52 1.65 -11.33
N ARG A 26 -32.99 2.09 -10.16
CA ARG A 26 -32.32 3.08 -9.33
C ARG A 26 -31.48 2.43 -8.23
N SER A 27 -30.19 2.69 -8.13
CA SER A 27 -29.25 2.05 -7.20
C SER A 27 -28.31 3.02 -6.46
N HIS A 28 -27.69 2.53 -5.38
CA HIS A 28 -26.65 3.25 -4.66
C HIS A 28 -25.39 3.52 -5.50
N GLY A 29 -24.71 4.60 -5.11
CA GLY A 29 -23.38 4.95 -5.60
C GLY A 29 -23.39 6.05 -6.65
N ILE A 30 -22.23 6.18 -7.30
CA ILE A 30 -21.90 7.30 -8.21
C ILE A 30 -22.04 6.97 -9.69
N THR A 31 -22.27 5.70 -10.02
CA THR A 31 -22.46 5.27 -11.41
C THR A 31 -23.86 5.70 -11.87
N PRO A 32 -24.02 6.24 -13.09
CA PRO A 32 -25.34 6.53 -13.61
C PRO A 32 -26.19 5.28 -13.72
N ASP A 33 -27.41 5.38 -13.23
CA ASP A 33 -28.43 4.36 -13.46
C ASP A 33 -28.94 4.44 -14.89
N VAL A 34 -29.46 3.31 -15.38
CA VAL A 34 -29.87 3.15 -16.77
C VAL A 34 -31.37 2.85 -16.83
N CYS A 35 -32.09 3.64 -17.63
CA CYS A 35 -33.41 3.29 -18.13
C CYS A 35 -33.25 2.67 -19.52
N GLN A 36 -33.56 1.40 -19.68
CA GLN A 36 -33.67 0.78 -20.99
C GLN A 36 -35.06 1.03 -21.54
N ILE A 37 -35.15 1.86 -22.58
CA ILE A 37 -36.39 2.17 -23.28
C ILE A 37 -36.45 1.34 -24.55
N GLU A 38 -37.53 0.59 -24.72
CA GLU A 38 -37.90 0.04 -26.02
C GLU A 38 -38.93 0.96 -26.68
N MET A 39 -38.65 1.37 -27.91
CA MET A 39 -39.51 2.28 -28.66
C MET A 39 -39.79 1.76 -30.06
N ALA A 40 -40.90 2.24 -30.62
CA ALA A 40 -41.18 2.05 -32.04
C ALA A 40 -40.15 2.83 -32.88
N PRO A 41 -39.77 2.33 -34.07
CA PRO A 41 -38.87 3.07 -34.96
C PRO A 41 -39.47 4.44 -35.31
N GLN A 42 -38.64 5.48 -35.26
CA GLN A 42 -38.98 6.82 -35.74
C GLN A 42 -37.90 7.31 -36.70
N THR A 43 -38.23 8.29 -37.55
CA THR A 43 -37.28 8.86 -38.50
C THR A 43 -36.19 9.67 -37.77
N LEU A 44 -34.92 9.49 -38.17
CA LEU A 44 -33.78 10.27 -37.70
C LEU A 44 -33.28 11.25 -38.78
N ASP A 45 -33.94 11.28 -39.94
CA ASP A 45 -33.62 12.18 -41.03
C ASP A 45 -34.28 13.54 -40.76
N ALA A 46 -33.47 14.58 -40.59
CA ALA A 46 -33.94 15.93 -40.31
C ALA A 46 -34.78 16.54 -41.45
N SER A 47 -34.80 15.93 -42.64
CA SER A 47 -35.63 16.36 -43.77
C SER A 47 -37.05 15.79 -43.77
N ASP A 48 -37.30 14.76 -42.96
CA ASP A 48 -38.61 14.09 -42.85
C ASP A 48 -39.58 14.96 -42.02
N PRO A 49 -40.82 15.22 -42.48
CA PRO A 49 -41.80 15.98 -41.70
C PRO A 49 -42.13 15.37 -40.32
N ASP A 50 -41.95 14.06 -40.15
CA ASP A 50 -42.20 13.38 -38.88
C ASP A 50 -40.95 13.36 -37.95
N TYR A 51 -39.86 14.03 -38.33
CA TYR A 51 -38.64 14.11 -37.54
C TYR A 51 -38.86 14.88 -36.23
N THR A 52 -38.57 14.21 -35.11
CA THR A 52 -38.48 14.84 -33.80
C THR A 52 -37.10 14.56 -33.22
N PRO A 53 -36.26 15.58 -32.99
CA PRO A 53 -34.92 15.38 -32.43
C PRO A 53 -35.05 14.81 -31.02
N ILE A 54 -34.28 13.77 -30.72
CA ILE A 54 -34.16 13.24 -29.37
C ILE A 54 -33.28 14.20 -28.57
N GLU A 55 -33.85 14.78 -27.51
CA GLU A 55 -33.12 15.75 -26.68
C GLU A 55 -31.93 15.06 -25.99
N PRO A 56 -30.71 15.64 -26.06
CA PRO A 56 -29.53 15.03 -25.43
C PRO A 56 -29.48 15.25 -23.91
N ASP A 57 -30.18 16.26 -23.38
CA ASP A 57 -30.30 16.55 -21.95
C ASP A 57 -31.78 16.80 -21.61
N GLY A 58 -32.53 15.70 -21.53
CA GLY A 58 -33.98 15.68 -21.32
C GLY A 58 -34.38 15.25 -19.91
N TYR A 59 -35.61 14.75 -19.79
CA TYR A 59 -36.15 14.18 -18.56
C TYR A 59 -36.88 12.87 -18.84
N LEU A 60 -36.91 11.97 -17.85
CA LEU A 60 -37.79 10.81 -17.85
C LEU A 60 -38.94 11.05 -16.90
N LEU A 61 -40.16 10.93 -17.39
CA LEU A 61 -41.37 11.04 -16.57
C LEU A 61 -42.11 9.69 -16.62
N PHE A 62 -42.17 9.03 -15.46
CA PHE A 62 -43.02 7.86 -15.23
C PHE A 62 -44.32 8.35 -14.61
N GLN A 63 -45.46 7.96 -15.18
CA GLN A 63 -46.78 8.27 -14.65
C GLN A 63 -47.60 6.99 -14.55
N PHE A 64 -48.39 6.89 -13.49
CA PHE A 64 -49.32 5.79 -13.28
C PHE A 64 -50.65 6.33 -12.80
N ASP A 65 -51.71 5.95 -13.51
CA ASP A 65 -53.09 6.27 -13.19
C ASP A 65 -53.81 5.03 -12.70
N GLU A 66 -54.31 5.08 -11.46
CA GLU A 66 -55.09 4.01 -10.85
C GLU A 66 -56.57 4.21 -11.17
N TYR A 67 -57.26 3.13 -11.56
CA TYR A 67 -58.69 3.15 -11.86
C TYR A 67 -59.43 2.09 -11.05
N THR A 68 -60.54 2.50 -10.44
CA THR A 68 -61.49 1.61 -9.77
C THR A 68 -62.87 1.88 -10.34
N ASN A 69 -63.51 0.86 -10.94
CA ASN A 69 -64.81 0.98 -11.62
C ASN A 69 -64.84 2.13 -12.66
N ASP A 70 -63.85 2.19 -13.54
CA ASP A 70 -63.70 3.20 -14.61
C ASP A 70 -63.49 4.66 -14.14
N ALA A 71 -63.43 4.92 -12.84
CA ALA A 71 -63.06 6.22 -12.28
C ALA A 71 -61.59 6.23 -11.86
N ARG A 72 -60.86 7.30 -12.21
CA ARG A 72 -59.48 7.52 -11.77
C ARG A 72 -59.46 7.78 -10.26
N THR A 73 -58.86 6.89 -9.50
CA THR A 73 -58.78 6.93 -8.04
C THR A 73 -57.45 7.47 -7.53
N GLY A 74 -56.37 7.30 -8.30
CA GLY A 74 -55.03 7.71 -7.91
C GLY A 74 -54.18 8.19 -9.09
N HIS A 75 -53.20 9.04 -8.80
CA HIS A 75 -52.18 9.45 -9.76
C HIS A 75 -50.82 9.58 -9.09
N THR A 76 -49.84 8.84 -9.61
CA THR A 76 -48.46 8.89 -9.13
C THR A 76 -47.53 9.27 -10.28
N GLN A 77 -46.58 10.16 -10.00
CA GLN A 77 -45.57 10.59 -10.96
C GLN A 77 -44.17 10.56 -10.37
N ILE A 78 -43.20 10.16 -11.18
CA ILE A 78 -41.77 10.23 -10.88
C ILE A 78 -41.07 10.94 -12.05
N LEU A 79 -40.50 12.10 -11.76
CA LEU A 79 -39.74 12.91 -12.72
C LEU A 79 -38.24 12.80 -12.44
N LEU A 80 -37.48 12.44 -13.46
CA LEU A 80 -36.03 12.38 -13.46
C LEU A 80 -35.49 13.43 -14.41
N GLN A 81 -34.79 14.43 -13.89
CA GLN A 81 -34.23 15.51 -14.70
C GLN A 81 -32.78 15.21 -15.10
N GLY A 82 -32.31 15.86 -16.18
CA GLY A 82 -30.93 15.78 -16.62
C GLY A 82 -30.54 14.42 -17.21
N CYS A 83 -31.52 13.71 -17.77
CA CYS A 83 -31.35 12.38 -18.33
C CYS A 83 -30.78 12.45 -19.75
N ARG A 84 -29.85 11.55 -20.08
CA ARG A 84 -29.16 11.55 -21.38
C ARG A 84 -29.25 10.19 -22.08
N PRO A 85 -29.82 10.12 -23.31
CA PRO A 85 -29.75 8.92 -24.13
C PRO A 85 -28.30 8.66 -24.56
N ASP A 86 -27.96 7.38 -24.62
CA ASP A 86 -26.70 6.90 -25.16
C ASP A 86 -26.94 6.22 -26.53
N LYS A 87 -26.18 5.19 -26.87
CA LYS A 87 -26.24 4.59 -28.20
C LYS A 87 -27.47 3.67 -28.34
N ALA A 88 -28.35 4.01 -29.27
CA ALA A 88 -29.48 3.16 -29.65
C ALA A 88 -29.00 1.86 -30.31
N ASN A 89 -29.60 0.74 -29.91
CA ASN A 89 -29.42 -0.56 -30.53
C ASN A 89 -30.69 -0.93 -31.31
N VAL A 90 -30.55 -1.24 -32.59
CA VAL A 90 -31.67 -1.64 -33.45
C VAL A 90 -31.69 -3.15 -33.56
N ARG A 91 -32.82 -3.77 -33.17
CA ARG A 91 -33.08 -5.19 -33.41
C ARG A 91 -34.19 -5.33 -34.45
N ARG A 92 -33.87 -6.05 -35.53
CA ARG A 92 -34.81 -6.37 -36.59
C ARG A 92 -35.14 -7.86 -36.51
N SER A 93 -36.41 -8.16 -36.29
CA SER A 93 -36.97 -9.51 -36.41
C SER A 93 -37.69 -9.65 -37.76
N ALA A 94 -38.21 -10.84 -38.05
CA ALA A 94 -39.01 -11.07 -39.26
C ALA A 94 -40.33 -10.29 -39.27
N THR A 95 -40.85 -9.91 -38.09
CA THR A 95 -42.18 -9.31 -37.92
C THR A 95 -42.16 -7.91 -37.31
N SER A 96 -41.05 -7.47 -36.71
CA SER A 96 -40.94 -6.17 -36.05
C SER A 96 -39.53 -5.59 -36.12
N ILE A 97 -39.43 -4.26 -36.07
CA ILE A 97 -38.18 -3.53 -35.83
C ILE A 97 -38.38 -2.81 -34.51
N ASN A 98 -37.58 -3.14 -33.49
CA ASN A 98 -37.63 -2.49 -32.19
C ASN A 98 -36.29 -1.80 -31.92
N TRP A 99 -36.36 -0.59 -31.36
CA TRP A 99 -35.18 0.16 -30.96
C TRP A 99 -35.06 0.12 -29.44
N THR A 100 -33.88 -0.21 -28.94
CA THR A 100 -33.56 -0.17 -27.51
C THR A 100 -32.57 0.96 -27.25
N ILE A 101 -32.98 1.95 -26.46
CA ILE A 101 -32.15 3.11 -26.13
C ILE A 101 -31.90 3.12 -24.62
N PRO A 102 -30.64 2.96 -24.18
CA PRO A 102 -30.29 3.22 -22.79
C PRO A 102 -30.26 4.73 -22.54
N VAL A 103 -30.97 5.16 -21.49
CA VAL A 103 -31.00 6.55 -21.03
C VAL A 103 -30.39 6.60 -19.63
N TYR A 104 -29.31 7.35 -19.47
CA TYR A 104 -28.63 7.54 -18.19
C TYR A 104 -29.31 8.64 -17.36
N ASP A 105 -29.34 8.46 -16.05
CA ASP A 105 -29.73 9.54 -15.12
C ASP A 105 -28.65 10.63 -15.00
N ARG A 106 -28.96 11.74 -14.31
CA ARG A 106 -28.08 12.92 -14.21
C ARG A 106 -26.66 12.64 -13.70
N ARG A 107 -26.39 11.50 -13.06
CA ARG A 107 -25.03 11.14 -12.60
C ARG A 107 -24.10 10.85 -13.75
N TRP A 108 -24.57 10.77 -15.00
CA TRP A 108 -23.70 10.78 -16.17
C TRP A 108 -22.79 12.02 -16.19
N LYS A 109 -23.21 13.12 -15.56
CA LYS A 109 -22.42 14.36 -15.40
C LYS A 109 -21.28 14.19 -14.39
N TRP A 110 -21.42 13.29 -13.41
CA TRP A 110 -20.48 13.11 -12.29
C TRP A 110 -19.13 12.50 -12.67
N LYS A 111 -19.05 11.89 -13.86
CA LYS A 111 -17.78 11.39 -14.39
C LYS A 111 -16.85 12.50 -14.90
N TYR A 112 -17.36 13.74 -15.02
CA TYR A 112 -16.60 14.89 -15.46
C TYR A 112 -16.19 15.77 -14.28
N GLY A 113 -15.25 16.67 -14.54
CA GLY A 113 -14.63 17.52 -13.52
C GLY A 113 -13.35 16.90 -12.97
N SER A 114 -12.58 17.72 -12.28
CA SER A 114 -11.34 17.31 -11.62
C SER A 114 -11.27 17.97 -10.26
N PHE A 115 -11.07 17.18 -9.22
CA PHE A 115 -10.84 17.67 -7.87
C PHE A 115 -9.41 17.36 -7.45
N SER A 116 -8.76 18.30 -6.76
CA SER A 116 -7.38 18.13 -6.35
C SER A 116 -7.10 18.80 -5.02
N GLY A 117 -6.27 18.14 -4.22
CA GLY A 117 -5.71 18.66 -2.98
C GLY A 117 -5.30 17.53 -2.04
N HIS A 118 -4.84 17.93 -0.85
CA HIS A 118 -4.35 17.03 0.17
C HIS A 118 -4.80 17.54 1.53
N TRP A 119 -5.60 16.74 2.24
CA TRP A 119 -6.24 17.12 3.50
C TRP A 119 -5.93 16.12 4.58
N ASN A 120 -6.04 16.57 5.83
CA ASN A 120 -5.74 15.78 7.03
C ASN A 120 -4.34 15.16 7.02
N VAL A 121 -3.38 15.82 6.35
CA VAL A 121 -1.98 15.40 6.29
C VAL A 121 -1.41 15.36 7.70
N LYS A 122 -0.93 14.19 8.11
CA LYS A 122 -0.25 14.04 9.39
C LYS A 122 1.22 14.38 9.23
N LYS A 123 1.70 15.35 10.02
CA LYS A 123 3.11 15.70 10.16
C LYS A 123 3.53 15.30 11.58
N ASN A 124 4.41 14.31 11.72
CA ASN A 124 4.82 13.75 13.01
C ASN A 124 3.62 13.28 13.85
N GLY A 125 2.67 12.58 13.23
CA GLY A 125 1.43 12.13 13.88
C GLY A 125 0.37 13.20 14.11
N VAL A 126 0.73 14.49 14.04
CA VAL A 126 -0.19 15.61 14.24
C VAL A 126 -0.72 16.13 12.90
N ILE A 127 -2.04 16.26 12.79
CA ILE A 127 -2.68 16.79 11.59
C ILE A 127 -2.35 18.28 11.45
N GLU A 128 -1.91 18.70 10.26
CA GLU A 128 -1.67 20.11 9.96
C GLU A 128 -2.95 20.93 10.16
N PRO A 129 -2.98 21.91 11.10
CA PRO A 129 -4.22 22.60 11.47
C PRO A 129 -4.94 23.29 10.31
N ARG A 130 -4.18 23.77 9.31
CA ARG A 130 -4.72 24.42 8.11
C ARG A 130 -5.41 23.46 7.14
N LYS A 131 -5.01 22.19 7.14
CA LYS A 131 -5.52 21.14 6.25
C LYS A 131 -6.51 20.20 6.96
N LYS A 132 -6.80 20.47 8.23
CA LYS A 132 -7.74 19.69 9.05
C LYS A 132 -9.16 19.91 8.53
N LYS A 133 -9.80 18.84 8.05
CA LYS A 133 -11.15 18.83 7.49
C LYS A 133 -11.93 17.60 7.92
N THR A 134 -13.14 17.79 8.43
CA THR A 134 -14.00 16.65 8.81
C THR A 134 -14.44 15.87 7.57
N PRO A 135 -14.84 14.59 7.72
CA PRO A 135 -15.40 13.83 6.60
C PRO A 135 -16.59 14.51 5.94
N ARG A 136 -17.39 15.26 6.72
CA ARG A 136 -18.52 16.03 6.21
C ARG A 136 -18.05 17.21 5.36
N GLU A 137 -17.09 17.99 5.83
CA GLU A 137 -16.53 19.10 5.03
C GLU A 137 -15.91 18.60 3.73
N LEU A 138 -15.19 17.48 3.77
CA LEU A 138 -14.61 16.85 2.57
C LEU A 138 -15.70 16.37 1.60
N ALA A 139 -16.78 15.77 2.11
CA ALA A 139 -17.90 15.35 1.29
C ALA A 139 -18.64 16.54 0.65
N ASP A 140 -18.88 17.60 1.41
CA ASP A 140 -19.50 18.85 0.93
C ASP A 140 -18.63 19.46 -0.19
N MET A 141 -17.31 19.53 0.00
CA MET A 141 -16.36 20.01 -1.03
C MET A 141 -16.41 19.19 -2.32
N CYS A 142 -16.50 17.86 -2.22
CA CYS A 142 -16.65 17.00 -3.40
C CYS A 142 -17.99 17.24 -4.12
N LEU A 143 -19.10 17.36 -3.38
CA LEU A 143 -20.43 17.61 -3.96
C LEU A 143 -20.52 18.98 -4.64
N GLU A 144 -19.94 20.02 -4.04
CA GLU A 144 -19.83 21.34 -4.65
C GLU A 144 -19.00 21.29 -5.94
N ALA A 145 -17.88 20.56 -5.93
CA ALA A 145 -17.03 20.37 -7.12
C ALA A 145 -17.73 19.57 -8.24
N MET A 146 -18.71 18.72 -7.91
CA MET A 146 -19.57 18.05 -8.89
C MET A 146 -20.64 18.98 -9.49
N GLY A 147 -20.84 20.16 -8.90
CA GLY A 147 -21.92 21.09 -9.28
C GLY A 147 -23.28 20.72 -8.67
N GLU A 148 -23.33 19.82 -7.69
CA GLU A 148 -24.56 19.48 -6.99
C GLU A 148 -24.93 20.59 -6.01
N LYS A 149 -26.14 21.15 -6.14
CA LYS A 149 -26.63 22.22 -5.25
C LYS A 149 -27.55 21.71 -4.14
N ASN A 150 -28.22 20.59 -4.39
CA ASN A 150 -29.23 20.03 -3.51
C ASN A 150 -28.71 18.70 -2.93
N TYR A 151 -28.02 18.77 -1.79
CA TYR A 151 -27.50 17.59 -1.12
C TYR A 151 -27.78 17.55 0.39
N ASP A 152 -27.61 16.38 1.00
CA ASP A 152 -27.75 16.12 2.43
C ASP A 152 -26.59 15.28 2.95
N THR A 153 -25.76 15.87 3.82
CA THR A 153 -24.63 15.22 4.49
C THR A 153 -24.85 15.07 5.99
N ARG A 154 -26.09 15.23 6.48
CA ARG A 154 -26.40 15.18 7.93
C ARG A 154 -26.02 13.86 8.59
N ASP A 155 -26.11 12.72 7.91
CA ASP A 155 -25.78 11.42 8.52
C ASP A 155 -24.28 11.27 8.83
N LEU A 156 -23.42 12.11 8.22
CA LEU A 156 -22.01 12.19 8.59
C LEU A 156 -21.81 12.94 9.93
N LEU A 157 -22.79 13.72 10.40
CA LEU A 157 -22.75 14.32 11.74
C LEU A 157 -22.68 13.26 12.84
N ASP A 158 -23.19 12.06 12.61
CA ASP A 158 -23.08 10.96 13.58
C ASP A 158 -21.62 10.61 13.87
N LEU A 159 -20.74 10.72 12.87
CA LEU A 159 -19.29 10.55 13.05
C LEU A 159 -18.68 11.67 13.88
N GLU A 160 -19.23 12.88 13.80
CA GLU A 160 -18.77 14.04 14.54
C GLU A 160 -19.33 14.08 15.99
N LYS A 161 -20.57 13.61 16.18
CA LYS A 161 -21.33 13.71 17.45
C LYS A 161 -21.18 12.50 18.37
N LYS A 162 -20.90 11.29 17.86
CA LYS A 162 -20.73 10.08 18.69
C LYS A 162 -19.36 10.09 19.41
N GLN A 163 -19.21 11.05 20.33
CA GLN A 163 -18.10 11.20 21.30
C GLN A 163 -18.00 10.07 22.34
N ALA A 164 -18.90 9.07 22.30
CA ALA A 164 -18.95 8.01 23.31
C ALA A 164 -17.84 6.95 23.17
N LEU A 165 -17.10 6.93 22.06
CA LEU A 165 -15.98 6.00 21.84
C LEU A 165 -14.67 6.79 21.78
N PRO A 166 -13.75 6.64 22.75
CA PRO A 166 -12.53 7.45 22.88
C PRO A 166 -11.63 7.48 21.63
N TYR A 167 -11.64 6.42 20.82
CA TYR A 167 -10.84 6.31 19.59
C TYR A 167 -11.49 7.03 18.38
N ARG A 168 -12.77 7.39 18.46
CA ARG A 168 -13.51 8.15 17.43
C ARG A 168 -13.52 9.66 17.66
N ASN A 169 -12.71 10.17 18.59
CA ASN A 169 -12.53 11.60 18.78
C ASN A 169 -11.80 12.20 17.56
N GLN A 170 -12.60 12.40 16.51
CA GLN A 170 -12.31 13.00 15.22
C GLN A 170 -11.57 12.09 14.22
N ILE A 171 -12.32 11.21 13.54
CA ILE A 171 -11.83 10.47 12.35
C ILE A 171 -11.55 11.49 11.24
N PHE A 172 -10.28 11.80 11.02
CA PHE A 172 -9.80 12.65 9.94
C PHE A 172 -9.06 11.78 8.93
N PRO A 173 -9.77 11.18 7.95
CA PRO A 173 -9.09 10.37 6.95
C PRO A 173 -8.16 11.28 6.15
N GLU A 174 -6.88 10.90 6.10
CA GLU A 174 -5.94 11.55 5.19
C GLU A 174 -6.36 11.21 3.76
N VAL A 175 -6.59 12.24 2.95
CA VAL A 175 -7.00 12.09 1.56
C VAL A 175 -6.10 12.91 0.67
N HIS A 176 -5.53 12.26 -0.35
CA HIS A 176 -4.70 12.87 -1.37
C HIS A 176 -5.36 12.64 -2.73
N TRP A 177 -5.96 13.68 -3.27
CA TRP A 177 -6.65 13.63 -4.56
C TRP A 177 -5.85 14.44 -5.58
N ASP A 178 -5.43 13.81 -6.67
CA ASP A 178 -4.71 14.45 -7.76
C ASP A 178 -5.48 14.26 -9.07
N ARG A 179 -6.17 15.32 -9.50
CA ARG A 179 -7.03 15.36 -10.69
C ARG A 179 -8.04 14.22 -10.80
N ILE A 180 -8.56 13.75 -9.67
CA ILE A 180 -9.54 12.66 -9.62
C ILE A 180 -10.96 13.22 -9.85
N PRO A 181 -11.87 12.50 -10.56
CA PRO A 181 -13.27 12.89 -10.63
C PRO A 181 -13.87 13.06 -9.23
N PRO A 182 -14.54 14.18 -8.90
CA PRO A 182 -14.95 14.45 -7.52
C PRO A 182 -15.94 13.41 -6.96
N ALA A 183 -16.77 12.81 -7.82
CA ALA A 183 -17.65 11.70 -7.42
C ALA A 183 -16.87 10.45 -6.99
N GLN A 184 -15.77 10.13 -7.67
CA GLN A 184 -14.90 9.02 -7.27
C GLN A 184 -14.25 9.30 -5.93
N ALA A 185 -13.69 10.51 -5.74
CA ALA A 185 -13.13 10.96 -4.47
C ALA A 185 -14.15 10.89 -3.32
N LEU A 186 -15.39 11.32 -3.56
CA LEU A 186 -16.49 11.20 -2.60
C LEU A 186 -16.79 9.73 -2.28
N ASN A 187 -16.91 8.87 -3.30
CA ASN A 187 -17.24 7.46 -3.12
C ASN A 187 -16.16 6.73 -2.30
N GLU A 188 -14.88 6.98 -2.59
CA GLU A 188 -13.75 6.42 -1.85
C GLU A 188 -13.80 6.86 -0.38
N LEU A 189 -14.01 8.16 -0.12
CA LEU A 189 -14.13 8.71 1.22
C LEU A 189 -15.28 8.07 2.02
N VAL A 190 -16.50 8.08 1.48
CA VAL A 190 -17.69 7.65 2.24
C VAL A 190 -17.77 6.13 2.36
N THR A 191 -17.31 5.38 1.35
CA THR A 191 -17.28 3.91 1.38
C THR A 191 -16.33 3.41 2.46
N LEU A 192 -15.16 4.04 2.61
CA LEU A 192 -14.23 3.72 3.68
C LEU A 192 -14.83 3.98 5.06
N LEU A 193 -15.83 4.85 5.19
CA LEU A 193 -16.50 5.15 6.45
C LEU A 193 -17.78 4.32 6.68
N GLY A 194 -18.12 3.40 5.77
CA GLY A 194 -19.35 2.60 5.85
C GLY A 194 -20.62 3.35 5.44
N TYR A 195 -20.49 4.40 4.61
CA TYR A 195 -21.60 5.16 4.05
C TYR A 195 -21.68 4.97 2.53
N ARG A 196 -22.82 5.34 1.96
CA ARG A 196 -23.11 5.30 0.52
C ARG A 196 -23.71 6.61 0.05
N VAL A 197 -23.45 6.94 -1.21
CA VAL A 197 -24.10 8.04 -1.91
C VAL A 197 -25.41 7.52 -2.50
N CYS A 198 -26.53 8.18 -2.21
CA CYS A 198 -27.87 7.79 -2.66
C CYS A 198 -28.54 8.99 -3.36
N LEU A 199 -29.05 8.80 -4.58
CA LEU A 199 -29.82 9.80 -5.30
C LEU A 199 -31.32 9.57 -5.06
N GLY A 200 -31.99 10.51 -4.39
CA GLY A 200 -33.43 10.40 -4.12
C GLY A 200 -34.33 10.73 -5.32
N TRP A 201 -35.61 10.41 -5.22
CA TRP A 201 -36.64 10.77 -6.21
C TRP A 201 -37.06 12.24 -6.14
N ASP A 202 -36.65 12.94 -5.09
CA ASP A 202 -36.77 14.40 -4.94
C ASP A 202 -35.55 15.15 -5.52
N ASP A 203 -34.73 14.48 -6.32
CA ASP A 203 -33.57 15.07 -7.01
C ASP A 203 -32.47 15.58 -6.04
N ARG A 204 -32.47 15.08 -4.80
CA ARG A 204 -31.50 15.41 -3.75
C ARG A 204 -30.51 14.27 -3.53
N VAL A 205 -29.21 14.58 -3.54
CA VAL A 205 -28.14 13.63 -3.22
C VAL A 205 -28.03 13.50 -1.70
N ARG A 206 -28.00 12.28 -1.17
CA ARG A 206 -27.88 12.02 0.26
C ARG A 206 -26.72 11.09 0.51
N ILE A 207 -26.05 11.27 1.63
CA ILE A 207 -25.10 10.28 2.15
C ILE A 207 -25.79 9.53 3.28
N ARG A 208 -25.94 8.22 3.12
CA ARG A 208 -26.65 7.34 4.07
C ARG A 208 -25.73 6.25 4.58
N LYS A 209 -25.94 5.81 5.82
CA LYS A 209 -25.13 4.74 6.42
C LYS A 209 -25.54 3.39 5.86
N TYR A 210 -24.58 2.59 5.42
CA TYR A 210 -24.87 1.30 4.80
C TYR A 210 -25.62 0.37 5.77
N GLY A 211 -26.69 -0.26 5.28
CA GLY A 211 -27.51 -1.22 6.01
C GLY A 211 -28.59 -0.63 6.92
N GLU A 212 -28.58 0.69 7.16
CA GLU A 212 -29.55 1.34 8.06
C GLU A 212 -30.62 2.11 7.27
N GLY A 213 -31.88 1.77 7.47
CA GLY A 213 -32.97 2.37 6.70
C GLY A 213 -34.33 1.75 6.97
N ALA A 214 -35.29 2.11 6.12
CA ALA A 214 -36.65 1.63 6.18
C ALA A 214 -36.75 0.12 5.92
N LEU A 215 -37.81 -0.48 6.45
CA LEU A 215 -38.23 -1.83 6.06
C LEU A 215 -38.97 -1.77 4.72
N LEU A 216 -39.03 -2.92 4.04
CA LEU A 216 -39.84 -3.06 2.82
C LEU A 216 -41.32 -2.76 3.15
N PRO A 217 -42.02 -1.93 2.35
CA PRO A 217 -43.46 -1.74 2.52
C PRO A 217 -44.22 -3.07 2.43
N THR A 218 -45.27 -3.21 3.22
CA THR A 218 -46.13 -4.41 3.21
C THR A 218 -47.40 -4.22 2.39
N GLU A 219 -47.73 -2.99 2.03
CA GLU A 219 -48.90 -2.63 1.21
C GLU A 219 -48.62 -2.91 -0.27
N ASP A 220 -49.64 -3.41 -1.01
CA ASP A 220 -49.59 -3.71 -2.45
C ASP A 220 -48.46 -4.64 -2.91
N LEU A 221 -47.97 -5.47 -1.98
CA LEU A 221 -46.93 -6.46 -2.21
C LEU A 221 -47.50 -7.64 -3.01
N MET A 222 -47.06 -7.78 -4.26
CA MET A 222 -47.44 -8.90 -5.13
C MET A 222 -46.65 -10.16 -4.81
N SER A 223 -45.35 -10.00 -4.59
CA SER A 223 -44.45 -11.07 -4.18
C SER A 223 -43.32 -10.52 -3.31
N SER A 224 -42.89 -11.30 -2.33
CA SER A 224 -41.70 -11.01 -1.53
C SER A 224 -40.74 -12.19 -1.64
N GLY A 225 -39.47 -11.86 -1.91
CA GLY A 225 -38.35 -12.76 -1.80
C GLY A 225 -37.58 -12.44 -0.53
N PHE A 226 -37.56 -13.36 0.42
CA PHE A 226 -36.66 -13.27 1.55
C PHE A 226 -35.36 -14.00 1.21
N GLU A 227 -34.27 -13.25 1.13
CA GLU A 227 -32.93 -13.82 0.98
C GLU A 227 -32.20 -13.62 2.30
N ALA A 228 -32.02 -14.68 3.08
CA ALA A 228 -31.17 -14.61 4.26
C ALA A 228 -29.72 -14.78 3.84
N ASN A 229 -29.05 -13.68 3.50
CA ASN A 229 -27.59 -13.71 3.41
C ASN A 229 -27.03 -13.71 4.84
N LEU A 230 -26.82 -14.89 5.41
CA LEU A 230 -26.23 -15.04 6.74
C LEU A 230 -24.75 -14.65 6.64
N PRO A 231 -24.32 -13.48 7.15
CA PRO A 231 -22.93 -13.09 7.03
C PRO A 231 -22.04 -14.10 7.76
N GLU A 232 -20.93 -14.50 7.12
CA GLU A 232 -19.85 -15.19 7.82
C GLU A 232 -19.25 -14.21 8.84
N THR A 233 -19.71 -14.31 10.08
CA THR A 233 -19.26 -13.41 11.16
C THR A 233 -18.05 -14.02 11.84
N PRO A 234 -16.81 -13.52 11.60
CA PRO A 234 -15.62 -14.02 12.28
C PRO A 234 -15.74 -13.86 13.80
N ASP A 235 -14.91 -14.53 14.59
CA ASP A 235 -14.87 -14.29 16.05
C ASP A 235 -14.10 -13.02 16.41
N SER A 236 -13.13 -12.65 15.58
CA SER A 236 -12.29 -11.47 15.72
C SER A 236 -11.86 -10.94 14.36
N VAL A 237 -11.53 -9.65 14.31
CA VAL A 237 -10.92 -9.02 13.14
C VAL A 237 -9.51 -8.61 13.53
N THR A 238 -8.52 -9.05 12.76
CA THR A 238 -7.12 -8.66 12.94
C THR A 238 -6.68 -7.79 11.79
N VAL A 239 -6.17 -6.61 12.12
CA VAL A 239 -5.47 -5.76 11.15
C VAL A 239 -3.98 -6.10 11.20
N LEU A 240 -3.46 -6.56 10.06
CA LEU A 240 -2.05 -6.72 9.82
C LEU A 240 -1.51 -5.51 9.07
N GLY A 241 -0.59 -4.80 9.71
CA GLY A 241 0.12 -3.67 9.15
C GLY A 241 1.13 -4.05 8.06
N GLY A 242 1.89 -3.05 7.64
CA GLY A 242 3.11 -3.23 6.87
C GLY A 242 4.24 -3.86 7.70
N ILE A 243 5.38 -4.08 7.04
CA ILE A 243 6.56 -4.66 7.66
C ILE A 243 7.11 -3.69 8.72
N SER A 244 7.30 -4.17 9.94
CA SER A 244 7.90 -3.41 11.03
C SER A 244 9.35 -3.07 10.74
N MET A 245 9.73 -1.82 10.99
CA MET A 245 11.05 -1.29 10.65
C MET A 245 11.83 -0.96 11.93
N HIS A 246 13.12 -1.28 11.94
CA HIS A 246 14.02 -0.96 13.06
C HIS A 246 15.11 -0.01 12.55
N GLU A 247 15.01 1.26 12.89
CA GLU A 247 16.05 2.25 12.62
C GLU A 247 17.15 2.13 13.67
N ALA A 248 18.32 1.67 13.23
CA ALA A 248 19.49 1.47 14.05
C ALA A 248 20.73 2.08 13.38
N LEU A 249 21.72 2.40 14.19
CA LEU A 249 23.03 2.79 13.71
C LEU A 249 23.85 1.52 13.49
N TRP A 250 24.43 1.39 12.31
CA TRP A 250 25.23 0.26 11.89
C TRP A 250 26.68 0.69 11.68
N GLU A 251 27.61 -0.03 12.28
CA GLU A 251 29.03 0.08 11.96
C GLU A 251 29.27 -0.42 10.54
N LEU A 252 30.17 0.26 9.82
CA LEU A 252 30.55 -0.11 8.47
C LEU A 252 31.96 -0.70 8.45
N GLU A 253 32.13 -1.78 7.70
CA GLU A 253 33.43 -2.40 7.46
C GLU A 253 33.90 -2.10 6.03
N PRO A 254 35.13 -1.62 5.83
CA PRO A 254 35.64 -1.33 4.50
C PRO A 254 35.87 -2.64 3.72
N VAL A 255 35.41 -2.67 2.47
CA VAL A 255 35.45 -3.83 1.58
C VAL A 255 35.95 -3.47 0.19
N GLY A 256 36.45 -4.47 -0.53
CA GLY A 256 36.79 -4.36 -1.94
C GLY A 256 36.22 -5.51 -2.76
N LEU A 257 36.17 -5.32 -4.07
CA LEU A 257 35.87 -6.38 -5.03
C LEU A 257 37.16 -7.11 -5.37
N ASP A 258 37.17 -8.43 -5.24
CA ASP A 258 38.34 -9.26 -5.52
C ASP A 258 38.33 -9.83 -6.96
N LEU A 259 39.42 -10.48 -7.38
CA LEU A 259 39.63 -10.99 -8.76
C LEU A 259 38.67 -12.09 -9.18
N ASP A 260 37.98 -12.73 -8.23
CA ASP A 260 36.96 -13.75 -8.46
C ASP A 260 35.54 -13.16 -8.50
N GLY A 261 35.39 -11.85 -8.28
CA GLY A 261 34.11 -11.16 -8.25
C GLY A 261 33.42 -11.15 -6.87
N ASP A 262 34.06 -11.70 -5.83
CA ASP A 262 33.50 -11.66 -4.47
C ASP A 262 33.87 -10.37 -3.74
N TRP A 263 32.97 -9.88 -2.89
CA TRP A 263 33.21 -8.75 -1.99
C TRP A 263 33.78 -9.22 -0.66
N ARG A 264 34.95 -8.68 -0.28
CA ARG A 264 35.67 -9.09 0.94
C ARG A 264 36.15 -7.89 1.75
N PRO A 265 36.34 -8.02 3.08
CA PRO A 265 37.07 -7.04 3.89
C PRO A 265 38.41 -6.69 3.26
N LEU A 266 38.85 -5.44 3.43
CA LEU A 266 40.08 -4.95 2.80
C LEU A 266 41.29 -5.87 3.03
N TYR A 267 41.46 -6.40 4.24
CA TYR A 267 42.60 -7.27 4.57
C TYR A 267 42.48 -8.70 4.01
N HIS A 268 41.37 -9.05 3.38
CA HIS A 268 41.12 -10.39 2.81
C HIS A 268 41.26 -10.40 1.28
N LEU A 269 41.61 -9.26 0.67
CA LEU A 269 41.71 -9.13 -0.77
C LEU A 269 43.01 -9.76 -1.28
N SER A 270 42.95 -10.40 -2.45
CA SER A 270 44.10 -11.03 -3.10
C SER A 270 45.27 -10.08 -3.42
N TYR A 271 45.00 -8.78 -3.45
CA TYR A 271 45.96 -7.72 -3.76
C TYR A 271 46.27 -6.81 -2.57
N THR A 272 45.95 -7.25 -1.36
CA THR A 272 46.31 -6.54 -0.13
C THR A 272 47.83 -6.34 -0.07
N PRO A 273 48.32 -5.10 0.11
CA PRO A 273 49.75 -4.84 0.22
C PRO A 273 50.32 -5.49 1.48
N LYS A 274 51.58 -5.93 1.39
CA LYS A 274 52.35 -6.48 2.50
C LYS A 274 53.51 -5.55 2.79
N ASN A 275 53.71 -5.23 4.07
CA ASN A 275 54.88 -4.48 4.51
C ASN A 275 56.15 -5.35 4.40
N GLU A 276 57.30 -4.80 4.80
CA GLU A 276 58.60 -5.51 4.74
C GLU A 276 58.63 -6.78 5.59
N GLU A 277 57.80 -6.85 6.65
CA GLU A 277 57.65 -8.00 7.54
C GLU A 277 56.67 -9.05 7.00
N GLY A 278 56.04 -8.79 5.85
CA GLY A 278 55.03 -9.67 5.26
C GLY A 278 53.64 -9.54 5.88
N VAL A 279 53.44 -8.58 6.79
CA VAL A 279 52.15 -8.27 7.41
C VAL A 279 51.29 -7.48 6.42
N LEU A 280 50.01 -7.83 6.36
CA LEU A 280 49.03 -7.17 5.50
C LEU A 280 48.74 -5.77 6.05
N ASP A 281 49.00 -4.74 5.25
CA ASP A 281 48.90 -3.35 5.70
C ASP A 281 48.52 -2.44 4.52
N TRP A 282 47.39 -1.76 4.63
CA TRP A 282 46.93 -0.81 3.61
C TRP A 282 47.50 0.60 3.80
N SER A 283 48.06 0.92 4.97
CA SER A 283 48.60 2.25 5.29
C SER A 283 49.82 2.61 4.44
N ILE A 284 50.60 1.60 4.00
CA ILE A 284 51.76 1.77 3.11
C ILE A 284 51.37 2.04 1.64
N SER A 285 50.09 1.96 1.31
CA SER A 285 49.59 2.15 -0.06
C SER A 285 48.32 2.98 -0.10
N PRO A 286 48.38 4.26 0.32
CA PRO A 286 47.19 5.11 0.42
C PRO A 286 46.61 5.49 -0.95
N PRO A 287 45.30 5.75 -1.04
CA PRO A 287 44.66 6.33 -2.22
C PRO A 287 45.11 7.79 -2.42
N PRO A 288 44.94 8.35 -3.63
CA PRO A 288 44.39 7.71 -4.83
C PRO A 288 45.42 6.87 -5.59
N THR A 289 46.70 6.95 -5.22
CA THR A 289 47.80 6.39 -6.00
C THR A 289 47.99 4.90 -5.82
N LEU A 290 47.71 4.36 -4.62
CA LEU A 290 47.90 2.95 -4.27
C LEU A 290 49.28 2.43 -4.71
N SER A 291 50.33 3.10 -4.23
CA SER A 291 51.72 3.02 -4.69
C SER A 291 52.27 1.60 -4.77
N MET A 292 52.00 0.76 -3.75
CA MET A 292 52.55 -0.61 -3.67
C MET A 292 51.90 -1.58 -4.67
N ILE A 293 50.66 -1.32 -5.07
CA ILE A 293 49.98 -2.11 -6.10
C ILE A 293 50.40 -1.61 -7.49
N ARG A 294 50.49 -0.28 -7.63
CA ARG A 294 50.91 0.36 -8.88
C ARG A 294 52.36 0.04 -9.24
N SER A 295 53.28 0.04 -8.29
CA SER A 295 54.70 -0.27 -8.54
C SER A 295 54.86 -1.68 -9.14
N LYS A 296 54.20 -2.68 -8.56
CA LYS A 296 54.18 -4.06 -9.09
C LYS A 296 53.63 -4.13 -10.51
N PHE A 297 52.61 -3.32 -10.82
CA PHE A 297 52.08 -3.23 -12.18
C PHE A 297 53.06 -2.56 -13.15
N ASP A 298 53.68 -1.45 -12.75
CA ASP A 298 54.65 -0.70 -13.56
C ASP A 298 55.93 -1.52 -13.80
N GLU A 299 56.45 -2.25 -12.80
CA GLU A 299 57.61 -3.15 -12.95
C GLU A 299 57.39 -4.18 -14.07
N ILE A 300 56.22 -4.83 -14.09
CA ILE A 300 55.88 -5.83 -15.12
C ILE A 300 55.67 -5.15 -16.47
N LYS A 301 55.06 -3.97 -16.50
CA LYS A 301 54.84 -3.20 -17.73
C LYS A 301 56.14 -2.82 -18.44
N TYR A 302 57.20 -2.57 -17.67
CA TYR A 302 58.50 -2.16 -18.21
C TYR A 302 59.53 -3.29 -18.30
N ASP A 303 59.24 -4.47 -17.76
CA ASP A 303 60.05 -5.66 -17.97
C ASP A 303 59.95 -6.16 -19.43
N LYS A 304 61.04 -6.74 -19.95
CA LYS A 304 61.17 -7.08 -21.38
C LYS A 304 60.36 -8.34 -21.78
N LYS A 305 59.90 -9.16 -20.82
CA LYS A 305 59.16 -10.42 -21.07
C LYS A 305 58.17 -10.83 -19.97
N PRO A 306 57.25 -9.96 -19.50
CA PRO A 306 56.18 -10.41 -18.62
C PRO A 306 55.28 -11.44 -19.31
N SER A 307 54.76 -12.41 -18.57
CA SER A 307 53.66 -13.24 -19.06
C SER A 307 52.41 -12.37 -19.21
N ASP A 308 51.76 -12.42 -20.37
CA ASP A 308 50.51 -11.67 -20.64
C ASP A 308 49.45 -11.87 -19.53
N ALA A 309 49.43 -13.07 -18.93
CA ALA A 309 48.52 -13.41 -17.84
C ALA A 309 48.83 -12.66 -16.54
N GLU A 310 50.11 -12.51 -16.18
CA GLU A 310 50.53 -11.81 -14.96
C GLU A 310 50.31 -10.30 -15.10
N TYR A 311 50.63 -9.74 -16.26
CA TYR A 311 50.35 -8.34 -16.58
C TYR A 311 48.85 -8.05 -16.48
N LYS A 312 48.01 -8.87 -17.11
CA LYS A 312 46.55 -8.72 -17.03
C LYS A 312 46.05 -8.80 -15.59
N LYS A 313 46.51 -9.79 -14.82
CA LYS A 313 46.15 -9.95 -13.41
C LYS A 313 46.50 -8.71 -12.59
N ARG A 314 47.73 -8.17 -12.68
CA ARG A 314 48.14 -6.98 -11.90
C ARG A 314 47.40 -5.72 -12.33
N LYS A 315 47.11 -5.59 -13.62
CA LYS A 315 46.26 -4.52 -14.15
C LYS A 315 44.87 -4.57 -13.54
N ASP A 316 44.27 -5.76 -13.50
CA ASP A 316 42.92 -5.98 -12.96
C ASP A 316 42.91 -5.72 -11.43
N GLN A 317 43.93 -6.18 -10.70
CA GLN A 317 44.10 -5.88 -9.27
C GLN A 317 44.17 -4.37 -9.01
N TYR A 318 44.99 -3.63 -9.76
CA TYR A 318 45.09 -2.18 -9.62
C TYR A 318 43.77 -1.48 -9.95
N ALA A 319 43.10 -1.87 -11.04
CA ALA A 319 41.81 -1.31 -11.42
C ALA A 319 40.73 -1.52 -10.35
N LEU A 320 40.60 -2.74 -9.83
CA LEU A 320 39.67 -3.08 -8.75
C LEU A 320 39.98 -2.30 -7.47
N ALA A 321 41.28 -2.18 -7.13
CA ALA A 321 41.71 -1.45 -5.95
C ALA A 321 41.33 0.04 -6.05
N VAL A 322 41.60 0.69 -7.19
CA VAL A 322 41.22 2.09 -7.44
C VAL A 322 39.69 2.28 -7.42
N GLU A 323 38.93 1.29 -7.87
CA GLU A 323 37.47 1.36 -7.91
C GLU A 323 36.83 1.17 -6.53
N THR A 324 37.37 0.31 -5.68
CA THR A 324 36.65 -0.18 -4.49
C THR A 324 37.32 0.10 -3.14
N VAL A 325 38.66 0.15 -3.07
CA VAL A 325 39.38 0.31 -1.80
C VAL A 325 39.09 1.69 -1.20
N TYR A 326 38.67 1.69 0.07
CA TYR A 326 38.18 2.87 0.80
C TYR A 326 36.99 3.60 0.16
N LYS A 327 36.41 3.07 -0.92
CA LYS A 327 35.18 3.57 -1.54
C LYS A 327 33.98 2.71 -1.19
N CYS A 328 34.17 1.43 -0.92
CA CYS A 328 33.09 0.50 -0.65
C CYS A 328 33.11 0.05 0.81
N TYR A 329 31.94 0.10 1.43
CA TYR A 329 31.75 -0.26 2.84
C TYR A 329 30.53 -1.16 2.95
N ARG A 330 30.64 -2.26 3.70
CA ARG A 330 29.50 -3.14 3.99
C ARG A 330 29.01 -2.94 5.41
N LEU A 331 27.74 -3.24 5.66
CA LEU A 331 27.21 -3.30 7.03
C LEU A 331 27.94 -4.38 7.84
N LYS A 332 28.40 -4.00 9.04
CA LYS A 332 29.13 -4.86 9.98
C LYS A 332 28.20 -5.36 11.09
N TYR A 333 27.91 -4.52 12.07
CA TYR A 333 27.01 -4.81 13.21
C TYR A 333 26.20 -3.57 13.60
N PRO A 334 25.07 -3.74 14.32
CA PRO A 334 24.48 -2.62 15.05
C PRO A 334 25.50 -2.06 16.05
N ALA A 335 25.56 -0.75 16.17
CA ALA A 335 26.51 -0.04 17.02
C ALA A 335 26.43 -0.52 18.48
N GLY A 336 27.60 -0.72 19.10
CA GLY A 336 27.73 -1.23 20.47
C GLY A 336 27.84 -2.76 20.56
N THR A 337 27.94 -3.46 19.43
CA THR A 337 28.20 -4.91 19.39
C THR A 337 29.70 -5.18 19.51
N ALA A 338 30.11 -5.89 20.58
CA ALA A 338 31.50 -6.29 20.75
C ALA A 338 31.82 -7.61 19.99
N GLU A 339 32.83 -7.59 19.13
CA GLU A 339 33.34 -8.80 18.48
C GLU A 339 34.14 -9.66 19.45
N LYS A 340 34.06 -10.99 19.28
CA LYS A 340 34.97 -11.91 19.96
C LYS A 340 36.30 -11.97 19.20
N GLU A 341 37.34 -11.41 19.80
CA GLU A 341 38.70 -11.33 19.22
C GLU A 341 39.21 -12.67 18.66
N VAL A 342 39.00 -13.77 19.38
CA VAL A 342 39.43 -15.12 18.94
C VAL A 342 38.73 -15.55 17.64
N LEU A 343 37.43 -15.27 17.50
CA LEU A 343 36.68 -15.60 16.30
C LEU A 343 37.02 -14.63 15.15
N ARG A 344 37.27 -13.36 15.49
CA ARG A 344 37.67 -12.35 14.52
C ARG A 344 39.00 -12.72 13.87
N LYS A 345 39.99 -13.07 14.70
CA LYS A 345 41.28 -13.57 14.23
C LYS A 345 41.15 -14.80 13.34
N LYS A 346 40.33 -15.79 13.73
CA LYS A 346 40.05 -16.97 12.89
C LYS A 346 39.46 -16.59 11.53
N TYR A 347 38.51 -15.64 11.52
CA TYR A 347 37.89 -15.13 10.29
C TYR A 347 38.91 -14.41 9.41
N ASP A 348 39.74 -13.56 10.00
CA ASP A 348 40.77 -12.79 9.29
C ASP A 348 41.88 -13.70 8.73
N ASP A 349 42.34 -14.69 9.50
CA ASP A 349 43.34 -15.67 9.07
C ASP A 349 42.86 -16.51 7.86
N LEU A 350 41.59 -16.92 7.87
CA LEU A 350 40.97 -17.66 6.76
C LEU A 350 40.75 -16.75 5.54
N GLY A 351 40.37 -15.49 5.77
CA GLY A 351 40.21 -14.49 4.73
C GLY A 351 41.52 -14.19 4.01
N ALA A 352 42.62 -14.02 4.76
CA ALA A 352 43.96 -13.85 4.22
C ALA A 352 44.41 -15.05 3.37
N GLN A 353 44.22 -16.28 3.88
CA GLN A 353 44.53 -17.51 3.13
C GLN A 353 43.73 -17.62 1.82
N LEU A 354 42.45 -17.20 1.84
CA LEU A 354 41.61 -17.20 0.66
C LEU A 354 42.06 -16.16 -0.36
N GLY A 355 42.38 -14.94 0.10
CA GLY A 355 42.96 -13.90 -0.74
C GLY A 355 44.26 -14.36 -1.41
N GLU A 356 45.15 -15.03 -0.68
CA GLU A 356 46.37 -15.62 -1.23
C GLU A 356 46.07 -16.68 -2.29
N LEU A 357 45.12 -17.59 -2.02
CA LEU A 357 44.72 -18.61 -3.00
C LEU A 357 44.15 -18.00 -4.29
N VAL A 358 43.38 -16.92 -4.19
CA VAL A 358 42.81 -16.18 -5.33
C VAL A 358 43.89 -15.44 -6.11
N ASN A 359 44.87 -14.87 -5.40
CA ASN A 359 46.06 -14.32 -5.99
C ASN A 359 46.81 -15.41 -6.78
N ASP A 360 46.93 -16.63 -6.25
CA ASP A 360 47.60 -17.74 -6.91
C ASP A 360 46.79 -18.35 -8.08
N GLY A 361 45.62 -17.80 -8.38
CA GLY A 361 44.78 -18.18 -9.52
C GLY A 361 43.65 -19.14 -9.19
N GLY A 362 43.42 -19.45 -7.91
CA GLY A 362 42.26 -20.24 -7.48
C GLY A 362 40.94 -19.52 -7.78
N ARG A 363 39.94 -20.27 -8.25
CA ARG A 363 38.61 -19.74 -8.64
C ARG A 363 37.47 -20.63 -8.14
N PRO A 364 36.22 -20.13 -8.11
CA PRO A 364 35.05 -20.96 -7.86
C PRO A 364 35.01 -22.21 -8.75
N GLY A 365 34.78 -23.38 -8.15
CA GLY A 365 34.85 -24.69 -8.81
C GLY A 365 36.16 -25.44 -8.59
N ASP A 366 37.22 -24.75 -8.13
CA ASP A 366 38.42 -25.43 -7.65
C ASP A 366 38.16 -26.03 -6.27
N LYS A 367 38.40 -27.34 -6.12
CA LYS A 367 38.17 -28.06 -4.84
C LYS A 367 38.86 -27.42 -3.63
N LYS A 368 40.04 -26.82 -3.82
CA LYS A 368 40.76 -26.11 -2.75
C LYS A 368 40.08 -24.79 -2.39
N TYR A 369 39.64 -24.04 -3.40
CA TYR A 369 38.94 -22.77 -3.23
C TYR A 369 37.60 -23.00 -2.52
N ASP A 370 36.77 -23.89 -3.05
CA ASP A 370 35.41 -24.13 -2.52
C ASP A 370 35.46 -24.56 -1.04
N LYS A 371 36.40 -25.43 -0.67
CA LYS A 371 36.60 -25.87 0.72
C LYS A 371 37.07 -24.74 1.64
N LEU A 372 37.90 -23.83 1.14
CA LEU A 372 38.39 -22.70 1.94
C LEU A 372 37.31 -21.62 2.07
N GLN A 373 36.57 -21.35 0.99
CA GLN A 373 35.42 -20.45 0.96
C GLN A 373 34.30 -20.92 1.90
N GLU A 374 34.03 -22.22 1.97
CA GLU A 374 33.08 -22.82 2.93
C GLU A 374 33.52 -22.53 4.37
N LYS A 375 34.77 -22.85 4.73
CA LYS A 375 35.33 -22.55 6.06
C LYS A 375 35.32 -21.06 6.41
N TYR A 376 35.62 -20.22 5.43
CA TYR A 376 35.60 -18.77 5.58
C TYR A 376 34.17 -18.26 5.84
N SER A 377 33.18 -18.80 5.12
CA SER A 377 31.77 -18.49 5.32
C SER A 377 31.24 -18.98 6.66
N GLU A 378 31.64 -20.18 7.11
CA GLU A 378 31.36 -20.71 8.44
C GLU A 378 31.97 -19.83 9.54
N ALA A 379 33.24 -19.44 9.41
CA ALA A 379 33.91 -18.57 10.37
C ALA A 379 33.23 -17.20 10.48
N ARG A 380 32.73 -16.66 9.35
CA ARG A 380 31.93 -15.43 9.34
C ARG A 380 30.63 -15.59 10.14
N ARG A 381 29.89 -16.68 9.91
CA ARG A 381 28.65 -16.99 10.64
C ARG A 381 28.90 -17.21 12.12
N GLU A 382 29.96 -17.95 12.47
CA GLU A 382 30.39 -18.15 13.86
C GLU A 382 30.76 -16.84 14.55
N LEU A 383 31.50 -15.96 13.87
CA LEU A 383 31.85 -14.63 14.38
C LEU A 383 30.59 -13.80 14.63
N PHE A 384 29.67 -13.75 13.67
CA PHE A 384 28.42 -13.01 13.79
C PHE A 384 27.56 -13.52 14.96
N ALA A 385 27.25 -14.81 14.98
CA ALA A 385 26.47 -15.44 16.05
C ALA A 385 27.19 -15.33 17.41
N GLY A 386 28.51 -15.44 17.41
CA GLY A 386 29.36 -15.35 18.60
C GLY A 386 29.35 -13.96 19.24
N SER A 387 29.20 -12.91 18.43
CA SER A 387 29.16 -11.50 18.86
C SER A 387 27.79 -11.09 19.39
N LYS A 388 26.75 -11.89 19.14
CA LYS A 388 25.36 -11.67 19.60
C LYS A 388 24.87 -10.24 19.32
N PRO A 389 24.94 -9.77 18.06
CA PRO A 389 24.53 -8.41 17.71
C PRO A 389 23.10 -8.16 18.17
N VAL A 390 22.93 -7.05 18.89
CA VAL A 390 21.64 -6.64 19.45
C VAL A 390 21.07 -5.54 18.58
N LEU A 391 19.94 -5.82 17.95
CA LEU A 391 19.18 -4.76 17.28
C LEU A 391 18.31 -4.04 18.32
N PRO A 392 18.43 -2.72 18.46
CA PRO A 392 17.56 -1.97 19.36
C PRO A 392 16.09 -2.10 18.92
N GLY A 393 15.21 -2.29 19.88
CA GLY A 393 13.79 -2.52 19.66
C GLY A 393 13.07 -2.82 20.98
N PRO A 394 11.74 -2.99 20.95
CA PRO A 394 10.99 -3.40 22.13
C PRO A 394 11.44 -4.79 22.59
N GLN A 395 11.48 -5.02 23.89
CA GLN A 395 11.90 -6.33 24.38
C GLN A 395 10.92 -7.43 23.93
N GLN A 396 11.42 -8.44 23.22
CA GLN A 396 10.65 -9.60 22.83
C GLN A 396 10.36 -10.50 24.03
N VAL A 397 9.12 -10.96 24.15
CA VAL A 397 8.78 -12.02 25.10
C VAL A 397 9.21 -13.35 24.51
N ASN A 398 10.18 -14.01 25.12
CA ASN A 398 10.60 -15.34 24.70
C ASN A 398 9.43 -16.33 24.89
N PRO A 399 8.97 -17.03 23.84
CA PRO A 399 7.78 -17.87 23.91
C PRO A 399 7.94 -19.06 24.85
N ARG A 400 9.17 -19.52 25.12
CA ARG A 400 9.45 -20.64 26.03
C ARG A 400 9.55 -20.19 27.49
N THR A 401 10.13 -19.01 27.74
CA THR A 401 10.44 -18.57 29.12
C THR A 401 9.55 -17.46 29.64
N GLY A 402 8.78 -16.79 28.76
CA GLY A 402 7.98 -15.61 29.09
C GLY A 402 8.80 -14.36 29.46
N ARG A 403 10.14 -14.44 29.44
CA ARG A 403 11.01 -13.32 29.78
C ARG A 403 11.16 -12.37 28.60
N LYS A 404 11.14 -11.08 28.90
CA LYS A 404 11.45 -10.01 27.94
C LYS A 404 12.96 -9.93 27.71
N GLY A 405 13.41 -9.90 26.46
CA GLY A 405 14.82 -9.78 26.07
C GLY A 405 15.01 -8.99 24.78
N ASN A 406 16.24 -8.55 24.50
CA ASN A 406 16.54 -7.78 23.29
C ASN A 406 16.51 -8.66 22.01
N TYR A 407 16.36 -8.04 20.84
CA TYR A 407 16.50 -8.73 19.56
C TYR A 407 17.96 -9.10 19.32
N ILE A 408 18.31 -10.36 19.53
CA ILE A 408 19.63 -10.89 19.20
C ILE A 408 19.52 -11.46 17.78
N LEU A 409 20.34 -10.94 16.86
CA LEU A 409 20.39 -11.46 15.50
C LEU A 409 21.26 -12.71 15.49
N GLU A 410 20.74 -13.79 14.94
CA GLU A 410 21.44 -15.08 14.81
C GLU A 410 22.26 -15.14 13.52
N ASP A 411 21.76 -14.52 12.46
CA ASP A 411 22.42 -14.43 11.16
C ASP A 411 22.18 -13.05 10.54
N PHE A 412 23.14 -12.59 9.74
CA PHE A 412 23.05 -11.33 9.01
C PHE A 412 21.91 -11.38 7.97
N GLU A 413 21.62 -12.56 7.41
CA GLU A 413 20.52 -12.79 6.46
C GLU A 413 19.10 -12.55 7.04
N GLN A 414 18.98 -12.44 8.37
CA GLN A 414 17.73 -12.06 9.04
C GLN A 414 17.33 -10.61 8.76
N ILE A 415 18.29 -9.79 8.31
CA ILE A 415 18.07 -8.43 7.86
C ILE A 415 18.00 -8.43 6.35
N LEU A 416 16.91 -7.89 5.81
CA LEU A 416 16.92 -7.48 4.42
C LEU A 416 17.58 -6.10 4.38
N PRO A 417 18.70 -5.93 3.66
CA PRO A 417 19.28 -4.62 3.40
C PRO A 417 18.37 -3.81 2.46
N ILE A 418 17.21 -3.39 2.97
CA ILE A 418 16.39 -2.38 2.33
C ILE A 418 16.94 -1.05 2.82
N PHE A 419 17.76 -0.40 2.01
CA PHE A 419 18.41 0.87 2.34
C PHE A 419 17.49 2.08 2.18
N GLU A 420 16.24 1.91 2.59
CA GLU A 420 15.28 2.98 2.60
C GLU A 420 14.89 3.24 4.05
N THR A 421 15.41 4.31 4.64
CA THR A 421 15.24 4.53 6.07
C THR A 421 13.82 4.97 6.39
N ARG A 422 13.22 4.33 7.41
CA ARG A 422 12.17 4.89 8.27
C ARG A 422 12.18 4.27 9.67
N ALA A 423 12.42 5.11 10.67
CA ALA A 423 11.47 5.33 11.76
C ALA A 423 10.80 6.72 11.72
N GLU A 424 11.26 7.66 10.88
CA GLU A 424 10.55 8.93 10.64
C GLU A 424 10.22 9.17 9.16
N LEU A 425 8.98 9.57 8.92
CA LEU A 425 8.50 10.11 7.65
C LEU A 425 9.11 11.51 7.44
N ALA A 426 10.08 11.67 6.53
CA ALA A 426 10.46 13.02 6.08
C ALA A 426 9.40 13.54 5.11
N ILE A 427 9.00 14.78 5.33
CA ILE A 427 8.20 15.51 4.34
C ILE A 427 9.20 16.05 3.34
N ASP A 428 9.11 15.58 2.11
CA ASP A 428 9.86 16.19 1.02
C ASP A 428 9.51 17.68 0.99
N SER A 429 10.51 18.52 1.19
CA SER A 429 10.34 19.98 1.21
C SER A 429 9.66 20.50 -0.07
N TYR A 430 9.83 19.81 -1.20
CA TYR A 430 9.23 20.15 -2.47
C TYR A 430 7.85 19.53 -2.68
N SER A 431 7.72 18.20 -2.61
CA SER A 431 6.44 17.54 -2.93
C SER A 431 5.43 17.51 -1.78
N GLN A 432 5.85 17.85 -0.56
CA GLN A 432 5.10 17.62 0.69
C GLN A 432 4.62 16.18 0.90
N LYS A 433 5.06 15.23 0.06
CA LYS A 433 4.78 13.82 0.25
C LYS A 433 5.70 13.29 1.34
N LEU A 434 5.17 12.31 2.05
CA LEU A 434 5.90 11.51 3.01
C LEU A 434 6.92 10.66 2.23
N ILE A 435 8.15 11.16 2.08
CA ILE A 435 9.26 10.43 1.48
C ILE A 435 9.99 9.62 2.54
N ARG A 436 10.67 8.55 2.11
CA ARG A 436 11.54 7.77 2.96
C ARG A 436 12.77 8.62 3.27
N ARG A 437 13.21 8.68 4.53
CA ARG A 437 14.44 9.44 4.84
C ARG A 437 15.59 8.76 4.10
N PRO A 438 16.50 9.53 3.50
CA PRO A 438 17.68 8.93 2.95
C PRO A 438 18.55 8.36 4.09
N PRO A 439 19.38 7.36 3.81
CA PRO A 439 20.40 6.91 4.75
C PRO A 439 21.30 8.06 5.21
N GLU A 440 21.53 8.13 6.52
CA GLU A 440 22.43 9.11 7.14
C GLU A 440 23.75 8.40 7.46
N ILE A 441 24.82 8.77 6.78
CA ILE A 441 26.16 8.24 7.04
C ILE A 441 26.94 9.28 7.84
N SER A 442 27.57 8.83 8.91
CA SER A 442 28.42 9.67 9.76
C SER A 442 29.64 8.87 10.22
N GLY A 443 30.70 9.54 10.65
CA GLY A 443 31.90 8.84 11.12
C GLY A 443 33.15 9.70 11.12
N LYS A 444 34.29 9.05 11.43
CA LYS A 444 35.62 9.65 11.36
C LYS A 444 36.20 9.47 9.96
N TYR A 445 36.34 10.56 9.22
CA TYR A 445 37.02 10.58 7.94
C TYR A 445 37.78 11.90 7.77
N PHE A 446 38.75 11.92 6.88
CA PHE A 446 39.51 13.10 6.52
C PHE A 446 38.68 13.98 5.61
N ASP A 447 38.41 15.21 6.05
CA ASP A 447 37.76 16.21 5.21
C ASP A 447 38.84 17.04 4.49
N PRO A 448 38.93 16.95 3.15
CA PRO A 448 39.93 17.69 2.39
C PRO A 448 39.74 19.21 2.48
N GLN A 449 38.57 19.73 2.90
CA GLN A 449 38.36 21.17 3.10
C GLN A 449 38.95 21.67 4.42
N SER A 450 38.78 20.91 5.51
CA SER A 450 39.31 21.28 6.83
C SER A 450 40.77 20.88 7.01
N LEU A 451 41.29 19.95 6.17
CA LEU A 451 42.61 19.32 6.32
C LEU A 451 42.77 18.58 7.66
N THR A 452 41.67 18.18 8.29
CA THR A 452 41.65 17.39 9.52
C THR A 452 40.62 16.26 9.39
N ASN A 453 40.71 15.27 10.29
CA ASN A 453 39.60 14.33 10.44
C ASN A 453 38.37 15.07 10.98
N THR A 454 37.17 14.64 10.58
CA THR A 454 35.86 15.25 10.89
C THR A 454 35.43 15.22 12.36
N LEU A 455 36.26 14.72 13.27
CA LEU A 455 35.92 14.66 14.69
C LEU A 455 36.98 15.38 15.53
N THR A 456 36.63 16.58 16.00
CA THR A 456 37.09 17.12 17.28
C THR A 456 36.06 16.81 18.38
N ALA A 457 36.46 16.75 19.65
CA ALA A 457 35.59 16.36 20.78
C ALA A 457 34.32 17.22 20.97
N ASP A 458 34.22 18.38 20.29
CA ASP A 458 33.11 19.33 20.36
C ASP A 458 32.23 19.35 19.07
N GLU A 459 32.60 18.62 18.02
CA GLU A 459 31.91 18.69 16.72
C GLU A 459 30.75 17.69 16.59
N LYS A 460 29.62 18.18 16.04
CA LYS A 460 28.50 17.34 15.65
C LYS A 460 28.97 16.37 14.56
N LEU A 461 28.46 15.14 14.59
CA LEU A 461 28.68 14.14 13.54
C LEU A 461 28.45 14.75 12.15
N HIS A 462 29.51 14.80 11.35
CA HIS A 462 29.42 15.23 9.95
C HIS A 462 28.67 14.17 9.16
N THR A 463 27.51 14.54 8.62
CA THR A 463 26.74 13.70 7.73
C THR A 463 27.27 13.81 6.30
N ILE A 464 27.54 12.67 5.68
CA ILE A 464 27.92 12.61 4.26
C ILE A 464 26.66 12.81 3.43
N GLU A 465 26.72 13.72 2.44
CA GLU A 465 25.58 13.97 1.56
C GLU A 465 25.23 12.74 0.74
N VAL A 466 23.93 12.51 0.54
CA VAL A 466 23.39 11.39 -0.25
C VAL A 466 23.90 11.39 -1.70
N SER A 467 24.28 12.55 -2.23
CA SER A 467 24.88 12.71 -3.56
C SER A 467 26.28 12.08 -3.69
N GLN A 468 26.96 11.86 -2.56
CA GLN A 468 28.35 11.40 -2.51
C GLN A 468 28.49 9.89 -2.45
N PHE A 469 27.37 9.16 -2.32
CA PHE A 469 27.38 7.71 -2.28
C PHE A 469 26.19 7.10 -3.02
N SER A 470 26.34 5.84 -3.37
CA SER A 470 25.30 4.98 -3.90
C SER A 470 25.21 3.75 -3.01
N VAL A 471 24.03 3.14 -2.95
CA VAL A 471 23.81 1.93 -2.18
C VAL A 471 23.55 0.79 -3.14
N MET A 472 24.17 -0.36 -2.89
CA MET A 472 23.93 -1.65 -3.54
C MET A 472 23.14 -2.54 -2.56
N PRO A 473 21.79 -2.51 -2.59
CA PRO A 473 20.96 -3.11 -1.57
C PRO A 473 21.21 -4.59 -1.39
N GLU A 474 21.24 -5.34 -2.49
CA GLU A 474 21.40 -6.79 -2.52
C GLU A 474 22.69 -7.30 -1.86
N LEU A 475 23.73 -6.45 -1.75
CA LEU A 475 25.00 -6.80 -1.12
C LEU A 475 25.18 -6.20 0.27
N GLY A 476 24.31 -5.28 0.69
CA GLY A 476 24.54 -4.53 1.92
C GLY A 476 25.73 -3.56 1.83
N ILE A 477 26.07 -3.07 0.62
CA ILE A 477 27.28 -2.26 0.38
C ILE A 477 26.92 -0.82 0.01
N ILE A 478 27.68 0.12 0.54
CA ILE A 478 27.65 1.54 0.23
C ILE A 478 28.91 1.87 -0.56
N LYS A 479 28.76 2.47 -1.74
CA LYS A 479 29.83 2.88 -2.63
C LYS A 479 29.90 4.40 -2.72
N PHE A 480 30.98 4.98 -2.19
CA PHE A 480 31.29 6.39 -2.24
C PHE A 480 31.95 6.78 -3.56
N ASN A 481 31.70 8.02 -3.99
CA ASN A 481 32.29 8.57 -5.22
C ASN A 481 33.81 8.76 -5.11
N GLN A 482 34.31 8.97 -3.89
CA GLN A 482 35.72 9.17 -3.57
C GLN A 482 36.14 8.26 -2.40
N PRO A 483 37.43 7.90 -2.30
CA PRO A 483 37.96 7.17 -1.16
C PRO A 483 37.77 7.96 0.14
N LEU A 484 37.20 7.32 1.16
CA LEU A 484 37.08 7.87 2.51
C LEU A 484 38.17 7.25 3.39
N VAL A 485 39.10 8.08 3.84
CA VAL A 485 40.22 7.68 4.68
C VAL A 485 40.22 8.48 5.98
N GLN A 486 41.02 8.09 6.95
CA GLN A 486 41.37 8.92 8.10
C GLN A 486 42.89 8.95 8.26
N HIS A 487 43.42 10.06 8.78
CA HIS A 487 44.86 10.19 9.02
C HIS A 487 45.18 10.11 10.52
N HIS A 488 46.15 9.29 10.89
CA HIS A 488 46.66 9.18 12.27
C HIS A 488 48.13 9.57 12.30
N THR A 489 48.54 10.32 13.33
CA THR A 489 49.95 10.67 13.53
C THR A 489 50.51 9.83 14.67
N PHE A 490 51.54 9.04 14.39
CA PHE A 490 52.28 8.26 15.40
C PHE A 490 53.78 8.45 15.16
N GLU A 491 54.54 8.84 16.19
CA GLU A 491 55.99 9.10 16.10
C GLU A 491 56.39 10.03 14.93
N ASP A 492 55.63 11.13 14.73
CA ASP A 492 55.80 12.11 13.63
C ASP A 492 55.54 11.58 12.21
N GLU A 493 55.12 10.31 12.06
CA GLU A 493 54.68 9.74 10.80
C GLU A 493 53.15 9.79 10.68
N THR A 494 52.66 10.16 9.49
CA THR A 494 51.23 10.17 9.19
C THR A 494 50.83 8.90 8.46
N TYR A 495 50.02 8.08 9.12
CA TYR A 495 49.43 6.87 8.56
C TYR A 495 48.04 7.17 8.00
N THR A 496 47.66 6.46 6.95
CA THR A 496 46.34 6.60 6.32
C THR A 496 45.57 5.30 6.45
N ASP A 497 44.45 5.34 7.16
CA ASP A 497 43.59 4.18 7.39
C ASP A 497 42.22 4.36 6.73
N ALA A 498 41.43 3.28 6.69
CA ALA A 498 40.02 3.37 6.31
C ALA A 498 39.27 4.33 7.24
N ALA A 499 38.36 5.13 6.69
CA ALA A 499 37.43 5.88 7.53
C ALA A 499 36.61 4.95 8.44
N ASP A 500 36.35 5.40 9.67
CA ASP A 500 35.48 4.74 10.65
C ASP A 500 34.07 5.27 10.48
N LEU A 501 33.24 4.54 9.73
CA LEU A 501 31.93 5.01 9.28
C LEU A 501 30.80 4.22 9.93
N HIS A 502 29.70 4.93 10.12
CA HIS A 502 28.45 4.42 10.66
C HIS A 502 27.32 4.87 9.75
N ILE A 503 26.32 4.03 9.56
CA ILE A 503 25.13 4.37 8.80
C ILE A 503 23.88 4.17 9.66
N LYS A 504 23.04 5.18 9.73
CA LYS A 504 21.71 5.06 10.33
C LYS A 504 20.74 4.62 9.24
N ILE A 505 20.25 3.39 9.36
CA ILE A 505 19.27 2.81 8.42
C ILE A 505 18.13 2.13 9.15
N ALA A 506 16.98 2.06 8.49
CA ALA A 506 15.87 1.24 8.95
C ALA A 506 15.87 -0.11 8.26
N THR A 507 15.98 -1.16 9.06
CA THR A 507 16.02 -2.54 8.59
C THR A 507 14.71 -3.24 8.95
N PRO A 508 14.02 -3.89 8.00
CA PRO A 508 12.95 -4.81 8.33
C PRO A 508 13.52 -6.05 9.01
N LEU A 509 12.81 -6.55 10.02
CA LEU A 509 13.14 -7.83 10.64
C LEU A 509 12.28 -8.95 10.07
N LYS A 510 12.93 -10.06 9.70
CA LYS A 510 12.24 -11.35 9.60
C LYS A 510 11.91 -11.84 11.02
N ASN A 511 10.70 -12.35 11.21
CA ASN A 511 10.29 -13.05 12.42
C ASN A 511 10.99 -14.42 12.51
N LEU A 512 10.83 -15.10 13.65
CA LEU A 512 11.45 -16.41 13.92
C LEU A 512 11.00 -17.52 12.95
N VAL A 513 9.90 -17.33 12.22
CA VAL A 513 9.35 -18.26 11.22
C VAL A 513 9.74 -17.85 9.80
N GLY A 514 10.49 -16.76 9.65
CA GLY A 514 10.94 -16.21 8.36
C GLY A 514 10.01 -15.19 7.71
N GLU A 515 8.81 -14.93 8.24
CA GLU A 515 7.91 -13.88 7.73
C GLU A 515 8.30 -12.52 8.32
N PRO A 516 8.24 -11.41 7.57
CA PRO A 516 8.54 -10.09 8.14
C PRO A 516 7.63 -9.76 9.33
N ALA A 517 8.20 -9.25 10.43
CA ALA A 517 7.42 -8.74 11.55
C ALA A 517 6.46 -7.65 11.06
N ARG A 518 5.22 -7.61 11.58
CA ARG A 518 4.20 -6.64 11.19
C ARG A 518 3.47 -6.13 12.42
N PHE A 519 3.03 -4.87 12.36
CA PHE A 519 2.06 -4.36 13.32
C PHE A 519 0.81 -5.24 13.29
N THR A 520 0.33 -5.65 14.45
CA THR A 520 -0.86 -6.51 14.55
C THR A 520 -1.77 -5.96 15.62
N HIS A 521 -3.02 -5.70 15.26
CA HIS A 521 -4.05 -5.32 16.22
C HIS A 521 -5.29 -6.19 15.99
N THR A 522 -5.73 -6.87 17.05
CA THR A 522 -6.85 -7.81 17.01
C THR A 522 -7.94 -7.30 17.92
N GLU A 523 -9.14 -7.12 17.37
CA GLU A 523 -10.34 -6.83 18.16
C GLU A 523 -11.29 -8.02 18.10
N GLU A 524 -11.67 -8.51 19.28
CA GLU A 524 -12.70 -9.52 19.38
C GLU A 524 -14.09 -8.92 19.16
N LEU A 525 -14.91 -9.58 18.35
CA LEU A 525 -16.28 -9.15 18.14
C LEU A 525 -17.11 -9.31 19.42
N LYS A 526 -18.11 -8.45 19.62
CA LYS A 526 -19.02 -8.58 20.77
C LYS A 526 -19.71 -9.95 20.72
N ALA A 527 -19.85 -10.61 21.86
CA ALA A 527 -20.40 -11.99 21.95
C ALA A 527 -21.78 -12.20 21.30
N LYS A 528 -22.57 -11.13 21.09
CA LYS A 528 -23.85 -11.18 20.37
C LYS A 528 -23.72 -11.34 18.85
N TYR A 529 -22.54 -11.05 18.29
CA TYR A 529 -22.24 -11.16 16.87
C TYR A 529 -21.38 -12.39 16.53
N ARG A 530 -20.84 -13.10 17.54
CA ARG A 530 -20.08 -14.32 17.30
C ARG A 530 -21.03 -15.46 16.97
N THR A 531 -20.68 -16.28 15.99
CA THR A 531 -21.42 -17.52 15.72
C THR A 531 -21.31 -18.46 16.91
N LYS A 532 -22.44 -18.73 17.57
CA LYS A 532 -22.53 -19.82 18.53
C LYS A 532 -22.87 -21.11 17.78
N PRO A 533 -22.09 -22.19 17.94
CA PRO A 533 -22.48 -23.48 17.38
C PRO A 533 -23.88 -23.84 17.86
N ALA A 534 -24.72 -24.33 16.94
CA ALA A 534 -26.03 -24.83 17.32
C ALA A 534 -25.86 -25.91 18.41
N PRO A 535 -26.69 -25.89 19.47
CA PRO A 535 -26.62 -26.94 20.49
C PRO A 535 -26.90 -28.29 19.83
N LEU A 536 -26.04 -29.27 20.09
CA LEU A 536 -26.24 -30.63 19.58
C LEU A 536 -27.53 -31.23 20.20
N PRO A 537 -28.35 -31.95 19.42
CA PRO A 537 -29.49 -32.70 19.94
C PRO A 537 -29.05 -33.66 21.06
N SER A 538 -29.79 -33.69 22.17
CA SER A 538 -29.56 -34.66 23.24
C SER A 538 -29.85 -36.08 22.75
N GLY A 539 -29.01 -37.06 23.14
CA GLY A 539 -29.24 -38.49 22.85
C GLY A 539 -28.60 -39.03 21.56
N LEU A 540 -27.68 -38.28 20.94
CA LEU A 540 -26.86 -38.80 19.85
C LEU A 540 -25.95 -39.92 20.36
N LYS A 541 -26.14 -41.14 19.84
CA LYS A 541 -25.40 -42.35 20.26
C LYS A 541 -23.88 -42.20 20.12
N ASP A 542 -23.45 -41.38 19.17
CA ASP A 542 -22.04 -41.27 18.78
C ASP A 542 -21.27 -40.18 19.56
N ASN A 543 -21.93 -39.45 20.47
CA ASN A 543 -21.34 -38.34 21.24
C ASN A 543 -20.38 -37.48 20.39
N PRO A 544 -20.86 -36.90 19.26
CA PRO A 544 -19.97 -36.21 18.33
C PRO A 544 -19.17 -35.13 19.05
N ARG A 545 -17.86 -35.10 18.77
CA ARG A 545 -16.94 -34.12 19.36
C ARG A 545 -17.50 -32.72 19.14
N LYS A 546 -17.68 -31.96 20.23
CA LYS A 546 -17.98 -30.53 20.13
C LYS A 546 -16.85 -29.88 19.33
N LEU A 547 -17.17 -29.37 18.14
CA LEU A 547 -16.23 -28.52 17.43
C LEU A 547 -15.95 -27.31 18.34
N PRO A 548 -14.68 -26.89 18.47
CA PRO A 548 -14.39 -25.64 19.16
C PRO A 548 -15.24 -24.55 18.48
N GLY A 549 -16.03 -23.82 19.28
CA GLY A 549 -16.87 -22.76 18.72
C GLY A 549 -16.00 -21.64 18.17
N GLY A 550 -16.45 -21.04 17.07
CA GLY A 550 -15.81 -19.89 16.45
C GLY A 550 -15.42 -20.10 15.01
N THR A 551 -15.78 -19.18 14.14
CA THR A 551 -15.11 -18.99 12.84
C THR A 551 -13.76 -18.31 13.07
N ASP A 552 -12.73 -18.69 12.31
CA ASP A 552 -11.39 -18.11 12.40
C ASP A 552 -11.38 -16.57 12.31
N THR A 553 -10.28 -15.98 12.76
CA THR A 553 -10.02 -14.54 12.71
C THR A 553 -10.00 -14.02 11.26
N LYS A 554 -10.80 -12.99 10.97
CA LYS A 554 -10.73 -12.31 9.67
C LYS A 554 -9.51 -11.38 9.66
N VAL A 555 -8.62 -11.61 8.70
CA VAL A 555 -7.40 -10.82 8.54
C VAL A 555 -7.62 -9.69 7.52
N VAL A 556 -7.28 -8.46 7.92
CA VAL A 556 -7.35 -7.25 7.11
C VAL A 556 -5.93 -6.71 6.94
N ILE A 557 -5.44 -6.67 5.71
CA ILE A 557 -4.09 -6.19 5.44
C ILE A 557 -4.14 -4.67 5.17
N LYS A 558 -3.39 -3.90 5.96
CA LYS A 558 -3.22 -2.44 5.86
C LYS A 558 -1.74 -2.09 5.87
N ASN A 559 -1.10 -2.24 4.70
CA ASN A 559 0.34 -1.98 4.54
C ASN A 559 0.75 -0.52 4.86
N GLU A 560 -0.19 0.40 4.94
CA GLU A 560 0.01 1.81 5.34
C GLU A 560 0.33 1.96 6.83
N ILE A 561 -0.14 1.03 7.68
CA ILE A 561 0.12 1.03 9.12
C ILE A 561 1.47 0.35 9.34
N VAL A 562 2.54 1.13 9.42
CA VAL A 562 3.92 0.65 9.60
C VAL A 562 4.41 1.01 10.99
N GLN A 563 4.64 0.01 11.82
CA GLN A 563 5.30 0.23 13.10
C GLN A 563 6.80 0.34 12.90
N ALA A 564 7.39 1.39 13.44
CA ALA A 564 8.81 1.65 13.35
C ALA A 564 9.40 2.00 14.71
N TYR A 565 10.60 1.46 14.95
CA TYR A 565 11.36 1.68 16.17
C TYR A 565 12.60 2.50 15.84
N GLN A 566 12.77 3.64 16.49
CA GLN A 566 13.92 4.51 16.30
C GLN A 566 14.90 4.37 17.46
N ALA A 567 16.09 3.86 17.19
CA ALA A 567 17.18 3.89 18.16
C ALA A 567 17.82 5.28 18.21
N VAL A 568 17.89 5.85 19.40
CA VAL A 568 18.58 7.12 19.68
C VAL A 568 19.93 6.81 20.33
N TYR A 569 21.01 7.31 19.73
CA TYR A 569 22.37 7.08 20.20
C TYR A 569 23.06 8.39 20.61
N GLU A 570 23.95 8.29 21.58
CA GLU A 570 24.88 9.35 22.00
C GLU A 570 26.32 8.87 21.79
N LEU A 571 27.15 9.68 21.16
CA LEU A 571 28.58 9.41 21.05
C LEU A 571 29.24 9.69 22.40
N LYS A 572 29.96 8.70 22.94
CA LYS A 572 30.75 8.86 24.17
C LYS A 572 32.22 8.62 23.91
N THR A 573 33.02 9.57 24.34
CA THR A 573 34.48 9.45 24.37
C THR A 573 34.90 8.88 25.72
N ALA A 574 35.56 7.73 25.71
CA ALA A 574 36.20 7.18 26.90
C ALA A 574 37.67 7.61 26.93
N PHE A 575 38.19 7.96 28.11
CA PHE A 575 39.54 8.49 28.32
C PHE A 575 40.69 7.60 27.77
N PHE A 576 40.42 6.32 27.47
CA PHE A 576 41.39 5.34 26.98
C PHE A 576 40.82 4.37 25.92
N VAL A 577 39.57 4.56 25.49
CA VAL A 577 38.91 3.67 24.54
C VAL A 577 38.39 4.51 23.40
N ASN A 578 38.44 3.97 22.19
CA ASN A 578 37.84 4.59 21.01
C ASN A 578 36.42 5.07 21.32
N ASP A 579 36.01 6.17 20.67
CA ASP A 579 34.65 6.67 20.78
C ASP A 579 33.65 5.56 20.47
N TYR A 580 32.59 5.48 21.26
CA TYR A 580 31.55 4.48 21.08
C TYR A 580 30.17 5.11 21.17
N PHE A 581 29.22 4.53 20.43
CA PHE A 581 27.84 4.95 20.48
C PHE A 581 27.12 4.22 21.62
N GLN A 582 26.63 4.97 22.60
CA GLN A 582 25.74 4.46 23.62
C GLN A 582 24.29 4.61 23.17
N LEU A 583 23.53 3.51 23.16
CA LEU A 583 22.08 3.54 23.00
C LEU A 583 21.45 4.25 24.21
N ILE A 584 20.74 5.35 23.98
CA ILE A 584 20.01 6.10 25.00
C ILE A 584 18.63 5.49 25.20
N GLU A 585 17.84 5.44 24.13
CA GLU A 585 16.47 4.99 24.14
C GLU A 585 16.02 4.47 22.77
N VAL A 586 14.87 3.80 22.76
CA VAL A 586 14.20 3.36 21.54
C VAL A 586 12.81 3.98 21.52
N LEU A 587 12.55 4.84 20.53
CA LEU A 587 11.25 5.45 20.32
C LEU A 587 10.37 4.52 19.50
N ASP A 588 9.09 4.35 19.88
CA ASP A 588 8.08 3.59 19.13
C ASP A 588 7.09 4.57 18.51
N ASN A 589 6.87 4.50 17.21
CA ASN A 589 5.90 5.36 16.53
C ASN A 589 4.43 4.96 16.80
N ASN A 590 4.18 3.85 17.50
CA ASN A 590 2.82 3.38 17.78
C ASN A 590 1.97 4.44 18.50
N GLU A 591 2.52 5.12 19.51
CA GLU A 591 1.83 6.17 20.25
C GLU A 591 1.76 7.49 19.46
N THR A 592 2.85 7.88 18.79
CA THR A 592 2.94 9.16 18.10
C THR A 592 2.10 9.18 16.81
N GLU A 593 2.06 8.09 16.05
CA GLU A 593 1.25 7.97 14.82
C GLU A 593 -0.15 7.40 15.07
N GLU A 594 -0.46 7.05 16.31
CA GLU A 594 -1.73 6.47 16.75
C GLU A 594 -2.12 5.22 15.94
N LEU A 595 -1.16 4.31 15.69
CA LEU A 595 -1.36 3.15 14.81
C LEU A 595 -2.53 2.26 15.26
N GLU A 596 -2.71 2.11 16.57
CA GLU A 596 -3.88 1.43 17.15
C GLU A 596 -5.20 2.07 16.71
N LYS A 597 -5.31 3.40 16.70
CA LYS A 597 -6.53 4.08 16.25
C LYS A 597 -6.77 3.87 14.76
N GLN A 598 -5.70 3.82 13.95
CA GLN A 598 -5.81 3.53 12.51
C GLN A 598 -6.30 2.10 12.27
N ALA A 599 -5.80 1.14 13.04
CA ALA A 599 -6.25 -0.25 12.97
C ALA A 599 -7.70 -0.41 13.45
N LEU A 600 -8.08 0.22 14.57
CA LEU A 600 -9.46 0.24 15.05
C LEU A 600 -10.41 0.86 14.02
N ALA A 601 -9.99 1.94 13.33
CA ALA A 601 -10.78 2.51 12.25
C ALA A 601 -11.00 1.50 11.12
N ALA A 602 -9.97 0.75 10.71
CA ALA A 602 -10.11 -0.30 9.70
C ALA A 602 -11.01 -1.46 10.16
N ILE A 603 -10.92 -1.85 11.44
CA ILE A 603 -11.79 -2.87 12.04
C ILE A 603 -13.24 -2.40 12.05
N ASP A 604 -13.50 -1.14 12.39
CA ASP A 604 -14.84 -0.56 12.37
C ASP A 604 -15.49 -0.68 10.98
N VAL A 605 -14.74 -0.47 9.90
CA VAL A 605 -15.24 -0.66 8.51
C VAL A 605 -15.68 -2.09 8.27
N GLU A 606 -14.88 -3.07 8.70
CA GLU A 606 -15.21 -4.48 8.55
C GLU A 606 -16.38 -4.89 9.45
N ASN A 607 -16.44 -4.35 10.67
CA ASN A 607 -17.56 -4.56 11.58
C ASN A 607 -18.87 -3.98 11.05
N ILE A 608 -18.83 -2.93 10.22
CA ILE A 608 -20.01 -2.42 9.52
C ILE A 608 -20.47 -3.41 8.44
N LYS A 609 -19.54 -4.00 7.68
CA LYS A 609 -19.88 -5.00 6.64
C LYS A 609 -20.51 -6.26 7.23
N ILE A 610 -20.07 -6.67 8.43
CA ILE A 610 -20.60 -7.84 9.14
C ILE A 610 -22.07 -7.63 9.58
N LYS A 611 -22.52 -6.38 9.76
CA LYS A 611 -23.89 -6.06 10.21
C LYS A 611 -24.92 -5.98 9.08
N SER A 612 -24.77 -6.73 7.98
CA SER A 612 -25.83 -6.77 6.97
C SER A 612 -27.10 -7.34 7.62
N GLU A 613 -28.08 -6.47 7.85
CA GLU A 613 -29.42 -6.83 8.31
C GLU A 613 -30.17 -7.58 7.20
N ASP A 614 -31.28 -8.24 7.56
CA ASP A 614 -32.17 -8.98 6.67
C ASP A 614 -32.22 -8.40 5.25
N SER A 615 -31.66 -9.14 4.29
CA SER A 615 -31.82 -8.83 2.88
C SER A 615 -33.15 -9.36 2.36
N GLY A 616 -33.70 -8.66 1.39
CA GLY A 616 -34.97 -9.05 0.81
C GLY A 616 -35.31 -8.24 -0.41
N SER A 617 -36.26 -8.74 -1.18
CA SER A 617 -36.84 -8.04 -2.30
C SER A 617 -38.36 -8.11 -2.26
N GLY A 618 -39.02 -7.07 -2.75
CA GLY A 618 -40.46 -7.01 -2.88
C GLY A 618 -40.84 -6.50 -4.27
N VAL A 619 -41.84 -7.13 -4.89
CA VAL A 619 -42.47 -6.65 -6.13
C VAL A 619 -43.82 -6.07 -5.76
N TYR A 620 -44.06 -4.84 -6.19
CA TYR A 620 -45.25 -4.05 -5.90
C TYR A 620 -46.01 -3.75 -7.18
N ALA A 621 -47.34 -3.79 -7.10
CA ALA A 621 -48.20 -3.37 -8.19
C ALA A 621 -48.14 -1.84 -8.38
N GLY A 622 -48.04 -1.39 -9.63
CA GLY A 622 -48.04 0.02 -9.98
C GLY A 622 -46.72 0.75 -9.73
N LEU A 623 -46.80 2.07 -9.71
CA LEU A 623 -45.67 2.97 -9.48
C LEU A 623 -45.61 3.40 -8.01
N LYS A 624 -44.60 2.92 -7.28
CA LYS A 624 -44.38 3.29 -5.86
C LYS A 624 -43.14 4.15 -5.72
N LYS A 625 -43.28 5.30 -5.05
CA LYS A 625 -42.17 6.23 -4.78
C LYS A 625 -41.45 5.84 -3.49
N ILE A 626 -40.53 4.88 -3.58
CA ILE A 626 -39.75 4.38 -2.44
C ILE A 626 -38.35 4.97 -2.51
N GLU A 627 -37.97 5.81 -1.55
CA GLU A 627 -36.65 6.45 -1.54
C GLU A 627 -35.53 5.44 -1.27
N LEU A 628 -34.39 5.63 -1.93
CA LEU A 628 -33.15 4.97 -1.53
C LEU A 628 -32.69 5.50 -0.17
N ASP A 629 -32.23 4.61 0.69
CA ASP A 629 -31.66 4.99 1.99
C ASP A 629 -30.37 4.20 2.28
N GLY A 630 -30.09 3.82 3.52
CA GLY A 630 -28.95 2.96 3.79
C GLY A 630 -29.23 1.48 3.56
N ALA A 631 -30.49 1.07 3.78
CA ALA A 631 -30.95 -0.31 3.68
C ALA A 631 -31.60 -0.61 2.32
N ILE A 632 -32.45 0.27 1.78
CA ILE A 632 -33.05 0.14 0.46
C ILE A 632 -32.00 0.49 -0.59
N GLN A 633 -31.34 -0.53 -1.15
CA GLN A 633 -30.21 -0.36 -2.06
C GLN A 633 -30.60 -0.15 -3.51
N GLN A 634 -31.75 -0.69 -3.91
CA GLN A 634 -32.22 -0.62 -5.28
C GLN A 634 -33.74 -0.53 -5.38
N VAL A 635 -34.22 0.31 -6.28
CA VAL A 635 -35.64 0.43 -6.66
C VAL A 635 -35.73 0.42 -8.18
N ALA A 636 -36.29 -0.63 -8.75
CA ALA A 636 -36.55 -0.74 -10.18
C ALA A 636 -38.02 -0.48 -10.51
N ILE A 637 -38.26 0.22 -11.62
CA ILE A 637 -39.57 0.49 -12.19
C ILE A 637 -39.59 -0.17 -13.56
N GLN A 638 -40.56 -1.02 -13.78
CA GLN A 638 -40.79 -1.68 -15.06
C GLN A 638 -42.15 -1.28 -15.60
N ARG A 639 -42.20 -0.93 -16.88
CA ARG A 639 -43.43 -0.72 -17.64
C ARG A 639 -43.47 -1.71 -18.79
N THR A 640 -44.48 -2.59 -18.78
CA THR A 640 -44.70 -3.59 -19.82
C THR A 640 -45.33 -2.99 -21.08
N ASP A 641 -45.33 -3.76 -22.15
CA ASP A 641 -46.01 -3.43 -23.42
C ASP A 641 -47.53 -3.25 -23.27
N SER A 642 -48.15 -3.98 -22.35
CA SER A 642 -49.56 -3.84 -21.98
C SER A 642 -49.88 -2.57 -21.19
N GLY A 643 -48.86 -1.76 -20.84
CA GLY A 643 -49.02 -0.55 -20.03
C GLY A 643 -49.07 -0.80 -18.52
N GLY A 644 -48.96 -2.05 -18.06
CA GLY A 644 -48.81 -2.36 -16.64
C GLY A 644 -47.48 -1.82 -16.10
N MET A 645 -47.49 -1.35 -14.86
CA MET A 645 -46.28 -0.95 -14.14
C MET A 645 -46.07 -1.79 -12.90
N THR A 646 -44.81 -2.11 -12.62
CA THR A 646 -44.39 -2.75 -11.37
C THR A 646 -43.20 -2.00 -10.79
N THR A 647 -43.15 -1.96 -9.46
CA THR A 647 -42.01 -1.43 -8.71
C THR A 647 -41.36 -2.59 -7.96
N ILE A 648 -40.08 -2.83 -8.19
CA ILE A 648 -39.29 -3.86 -7.51
C ILE A 648 -38.34 -3.16 -6.56
N VAL A 649 -38.37 -3.50 -5.28
CA VAL A 649 -37.49 -2.90 -4.27
C VAL A 649 -36.62 -3.96 -3.65
N SER A 650 -35.36 -3.64 -3.43
CA SER A 650 -34.41 -4.49 -2.74
C SER A 650 -33.83 -3.80 -1.52
N ARG A 651 -33.76 -4.55 -0.42
CA ARG A 651 -33.18 -4.18 0.86
C ARG A 651 -31.92 -5.00 1.08
N ASN A 652 -30.82 -4.32 1.41
CA ASN A 652 -29.50 -4.87 1.70
C ASN A 652 -28.88 -5.77 0.61
N SER A 653 -29.51 -5.83 -0.57
CA SER A 653 -28.99 -6.47 -1.77
C SER A 653 -29.32 -5.63 -3.00
N GLU A 654 -28.72 -5.96 -4.13
CA GLU A 654 -29.15 -5.46 -5.44
C GLU A 654 -29.78 -6.63 -6.20
N VAL A 655 -31.01 -6.45 -6.67
CA VAL A 655 -31.71 -7.43 -7.50
C VAL A 655 -31.30 -7.22 -8.94
N ASN A 656 -30.68 -8.24 -9.53
CA ASN A 656 -30.22 -8.14 -10.91
C ASN A 656 -31.40 -8.19 -11.89
N VAL A 657 -31.88 -7.01 -12.30
CA VAL A 657 -32.81 -6.89 -13.43
C VAL A 657 -32.02 -6.63 -14.73
N VAL A 658 -30.93 -5.84 -14.66
CA VAL A 658 -30.06 -5.45 -15.80
C VAL A 658 -28.64 -5.03 -15.34
N VAL A 659 -28.50 -4.49 -14.12
CA VAL A 659 -27.26 -3.86 -13.63
C VAL A 659 -26.48 -4.84 -12.73
N PRO A 660 -25.17 -5.07 -12.98
CA PRO A 660 -24.30 -5.89 -12.12
C PRO A 660 -24.22 -5.33 -10.70
N ASP A 661 -23.96 -6.16 -9.69
CA ASP A 661 -23.89 -5.73 -8.29
C ASP A 661 -22.84 -4.63 -8.04
N PHE A 662 -23.02 -3.79 -7.02
CA PHE A 662 -22.11 -2.68 -6.71
C PHE A 662 -20.64 -3.11 -6.58
N ASP A 663 -20.36 -4.23 -5.91
CA ASP A 663 -19.00 -4.71 -5.69
C ASP A 663 -18.36 -5.20 -7.01
N GLN A 664 -19.16 -5.74 -7.92
CA GLN A 664 -18.78 -6.10 -9.28
C GLN A 664 -18.54 -4.84 -10.12
N ARG A 665 -19.34 -3.78 -9.96
CA ARG A 665 -19.08 -2.47 -10.59
C ARG A 665 -17.75 -1.89 -10.12
N GLN A 666 -17.45 -1.93 -8.81
CA GLN A 666 -16.18 -1.47 -8.25
C GLN A 666 -14.99 -2.31 -8.75
N ARG A 667 -15.13 -3.64 -8.79
CA ARG A 667 -14.12 -4.54 -9.36
C ARG A 667 -13.85 -4.26 -10.84
N ASN A 668 -14.90 -4.03 -11.63
CA ASN A 668 -14.78 -3.70 -13.05
C ASN A 668 -14.10 -2.34 -13.27
N LEU A 669 -14.35 -1.35 -12.41
CA LEU A 669 -13.65 -0.06 -12.42
C LEU A 669 -12.17 -0.24 -12.06
N ALA A 670 -11.86 -0.91 -10.95
CA ALA A 670 -10.49 -1.17 -10.54
C ALA A 670 -9.70 -1.95 -11.61
N LEU A 671 -10.34 -2.93 -12.26
CA LEU A 671 -9.75 -3.68 -13.38
C LEU A 671 -9.46 -2.77 -14.58
N LYS A 672 -10.39 -1.89 -14.96
CA LYS A 672 -10.17 -0.91 -16.03
C LYS A 672 -9.03 0.05 -15.71
N ASP A 673 -8.92 0.51 -14.47
CA ASP A 673 -7.84 1.40 -14.02
C ASP A 673 -6.49 0.68 -14.05
N MET A 674 -6.45 -0.58 -13.61
CA MET A 674 -5.25 -1.41 -13.68
C MET A 674 -4.79 -1.65 -15.13
N ILE A 675 -5.72 -1.96 -16.04
CA ILE A 675 -5.43 -2.11 -17.48
C ILE A 675 -4.93 -0.78 -18.06
N THR A 676 -5.52 0.35 -17.67
CA THR A 676 -5.11 1.67 -18.15
C THR A 676 -3.71 2.04 -17.65
N LYS A 677 -3.41 1.81 -16.37
CA LYS A 677 -2.08 2.00 -15.78
C LYS A 677 -1.04 1.12 -16.49
N HIS A 678 -1.33 -0.17 -16.65
CA HIS A 678 -0.46 -1.10 -17.35
C HIS A 678 -0.17 -0.64 -18.78
N ASN A 679 -1.21 -0.26 -19.55
CA ASN A 679 -1.06 0.25 -20.91
C ASN A 679 -0.33 1.60 -21.01
N GLY A 680 -0.32 2.39 -19.93
CA GLY A 680 0.43 3.65 -19.83
C GLY A 680 1.90 3.43 -19.47
N THR A 681 2.22 2.37 -18.73
CA THR A 681 3.60 2.00 -18.35
C THR A 681 4.32 1.15 -19.39
N VAL A 682 3.59 0.41 -20.24
CA VAL A 682 4.20 -0.31 -21.35
C VAL A 682 4.64 0.72 -22.39
N ASP A 683 5.94 0.97 -22.45
CA ASP A 683 6.53 1.84 -23.44
C ASP A 683 6.33 1.22 -24.84
N LYS A 684 5.34 1.74 -25.57
CA LYS A 684 5.02 1.26 -26.92
C LYS A 684 6.14 1.53 -27.93
N THR A 685 7.20 2.25 -27.54
CA THR A 685 8.37 2.52 -28.39
C THR A 685 9.43 1.43 -28.31
N GLU A 686 9.41 0.57 -27.29
CA GLU A 686 10.20 -0.66 -27.30
C GLU A 686 9.55 -1.66 -28.27
N GLN A 687 10.00 -1.62 -29.54
CA GLN A 687 9.75 -2.71 -30.46
C GLN A 687 10.31 -3.98 -29.82
N VAL A 688 9.42 -4.85 -29.35
CA VAL A 688 9.79 -6.21 -28.95
C VAL A 688 10.54 -6.82 -30.13
N ASN A 689 11.85 -6.97 -29.97
CA ASN A 689 12.68 -7.58 -30.98
C ASN A 689 12.29 -9.06 -31.05
N THR A 690 11.40 -9.39 -31.98
CA THR A 690 10.86 -10.74 -32.18
C THR A 690 11.89 -11.72 -32.70
N LYS A 691 13.13 -11.27 -32.96
CA LYS A 691 14.26 -12.14 -33.20
C LYS A 691 14.89 -12.51 -31.87
N GLY A 692 14.55 -13.71 -31.40
CA GLY A 692 15.14 -14.30 -30.21
C GLY A 692 16.66 -14.39 -30.27
N THR A 693 17.23 -14.34 -29.08
CA THR A 693 18.50 -14.95 -28.66
C THR A 693 18.27 -15.58 -27.31
#